data_AF-Q8YTA0-F1
#
_entry.id   AF-Q8YTA0-F1
#
_cell.length_a   1.000
_cell.length_b   1.000
_cell.length_c   1.000
_cell.angle_alpha   90.00
_cell.angle_beta   90.00
_cell.angle_gamma   90.00
#
_symmetry.space_group_name_H-M   'P 1'
#
loop_
_entity.id
_entity.type
_entity.pdbx_description
1 polymer ?
#
loop_
_entity_poly.entity_id
_entity_poly.type
_entity_poly.pdbx_seq_one_letter_code
_entity_poly.pdbx_strand_id
1 'polypeptide(L)'
;MKVLRYLPQEEIISLSVSLGRGGEACIYAVPSAGDCVAKIYHKPTVAHASKLRAMLANPPENPTASLGHISIAWPQELLWGADESERVIGFLMPRIRGMRPIIDFYNPRTRRQHCPLFNYQYLLRTARNLAAAFAALHNSGYSVGDVNESNILVSDTALVTLVDTDSFQVCDPDNDIVYRCPVGKPEFTPPELQNKIFAHHDRQPTHDLFGLGVLIFQLLMEGTHPFSGIYQGIPEPPPYEARIASGHFTYSKKRQVPYIPTPIAPPWEILHPSLQALFIRCFEDGHNEPQLRPNAQAWLSAIAEAEDSLTTCTVNSQHHYSNHLHSCPWCERALRLGGRDPFPSVQAIENREHLRPRIPTKRRYGHSHQPANLPQPVMPMYQSNWHSPTPSFSPYRNRWKGKFYPVVFCLLGFGVLGYLDVVTKFTSPLVSRNNYAQQALMPQQASGNIALSFAEYYKQGHAAYQVRDYKQAVDNFTHAIQQESANARVLVNRGNARYNLKDYEGALADYTAALQINPREIKAFVNRGNSRLMLAEYSNDPDQQYRLAITDFNHALKLNEKEAEAYIRRGIVRTQMAKYSSDTIKDYQEAITDFDQALKLNPAKTEAYFQRASVRYLIAQYTGDSTKEYDQAIADFDQALKINDKLAKVYLKRGMVRYELAQITSNKSDVNNAKALADLQLAAKLSLEQEDTESYQQALSSICIIEESKCNALFQSSTMRGYASTDLIAKQ
;
A
#
# COMPACT_ATOMS: atom_id res chain seq x y z
N MET A 1 -2.76 -2.41 37.14
CA MET A 1 -1.33 -2.71 37.37
C MET A 1 -0.76 -1.62 38.26
N LYS A 2 0.06 -1.95 39.25
CA LYS A 2 0.81 -0.94 40.03
C LYS A 2 2.21 -0.82 39.45
N VAL A 3 2.68 0.41 39.25
CA VAL A 3 4.02 0.71 38.75
C VAL A 3 4.65 1.79 39.62
N LEU A 4 5.97 1.80 39.71
CA LEU A 4 6.76 2.75 40.48
C LEU A 4 7.33 3.84 39.58
N ARG A 5 7.31 5.06 40.07
CA ARG A 5 7.97 6.23 39.47
C ARG A 5 8.87 6.87 40.53
N TYR A 6 10.11 7.16 40.17
CA TYR A 6 11.09 7.82 41.05
C TYR A 6 11.25 9.28 40.63
N LEU A 7 10.52 10.18 41.28
CA LEU A 7 10.85 11.61 41.36
C LEU A 7 11.56 11.86 42.70
N PRO A 8 11.86 13.09 43.19
CA PRO A 8 12.54 13.26 44.48
C PRO A 8 11.89 12.50 45.66
N GLN A 9 10.64 12.04 45.49
CA GLN A 9 9.93 11.06 46.31
C GLN A 9 9.35 9.94 45.43
N GLU A 10 9.35 8.72 45.94
CA GLU A 10 8.79 7.53 45.29
C GLU A 10 7.25 7.59 45.25
N GLU A 11 6.65 7.33 44.08
CA GLU A 11 5.20 7.30 43.89
C GLU A 11 4.77 5.97 43.26
N ILE A 12 3.77 5.32 43.87
CA ILE A 12 3.09 4.15 43.28
C ILE A 12 1.92 4.62 42.42
N ILE A 13 2.01 4.41 41.12
CA ILE A 13 0.96 4.74 40.16
C ILE A 13 0.09 3.50 39.91
N SER A 14 -1.22 3.66 40.06
CA SER A 14 -2.21 2.62 39.72
C SER A 14 -2.74 2.83 38.30
N LEU A 15 -2.30 1.99 37.36
CA LEU A 15 -2.76 1.98 35.98
C LEU A 15 -3.97 1.04 35.85
N SER A 16 -5.16 1.62 35.69
CA SER A 16 -6.44 0.88 35.58
C SER A 16 -7.13 1.04 34.23
N VAL A 17 -6.86 2.12 33.49
CA VAL A 17 -7.53 2.43 32.22
C VAL A 17 -6.53 2.29 31.07
N SER A 18 -6.71 1.24 30.26
CA SER A 18 -5.97 1.06 29.00
C SER A 18 -6.58 1.96 27.93
N LEU A 19 -5.73 2.76 27.26
CA LEU A 19 -6.10 3.66 26.17
C LEU A 19 -5.82 3.04 24.80
N GLY A 20 -4.90 2.07 24.73
CA GLY A 20 -4.52 1.41 23.49
C GLY A 20 -3.56 0.25 23.76
N ARG A 21 -3.54 -0.73 22.85
CA ARG A 21 -2.65 -1.89 22.92
C ARG A 21 -2.03 -2.12 21.55
N GLY A 22 -0.70 -2.09 21.48
CA GLY A 22 0.08 -2.43 20.30
C GLY A 22 0.75 -3.80 20.46
N GLY A 23 1.53 -4.20 19.45
CA GLY A 23 2.27 -5.46 19.44
C GLY A 23 3.38 -5.56 20.49
N GLU A 24 3.98 -4.43 20.88
CA GLU A 24 5.11 -4.39 21.82
C GLU A 24 4.75 -3.88 23.22
N ALA A 25 3.68 -3.08 23.33
CA ALA A 25 3.30 -2.40 24.57
C ALA A 25 1.80 -2.09 24.69
N CYS A 26 1.36 -1.81 25.91
CA CYS A 26 0.08 -1.19 26.24
C CYS A 26 0.27 0.27 26.64
N ILE A 27 -0.68 1.13 26.28
CA ILE A 27 -0.74 2.54 26.69
C ILE A 27 -1.84 2.69 27.74
N TYR A 28 -1.49 3.26 28.89
CA TYR A 28 -2.42 3.48 30.01
C TYR A 28 -2.56 4.97 30.33
N ALA A 29 -3.76 5.35 30.77
CA ALA A 29 -3.95 6.66 31.39
C ALA A 29 -3.28 6.69 32.76
N VAL A 30 -2.71 7.85 33.12
CA VAL A 30 -2.08 8.08 34.43
C VAL A 30 -2.98 9.02 35.25
N PRO A 31 -3.69 8.52 36.27
CA PRO A 31 -4.64 9.35 37.02
C PRO A 31 -4.01 10.53 37.74
N SER A 32 -2.80 10.38 38.28
CA SER A 32 -2.08 11.45 39.00
C SER A 32 -1.43 12.49 38.06
N ALA A 33 -1.30 12.19 36.77
CA ALA A 33 -0.68 13.06 35.77
C ALA A 33 -1.49 13.02 34.46
N GLY A 34 -2.60 13.78 34.42
CA GLY A 34 -3.57 13.74 33.32
C GLY A 34 -2.99 14.05 31.93
N ASP A 35 -1.88 14.79 31.88
CA ASP A 35 -1.19 15.19 30.64
C ASP A 35 -0.13 14.20 30.18
N CYS A 36 0.01 13.07 30.88
CA CYS A 36 0.89 11.97 30.52
C CYS A 36 0.09 10.68 30.27
N VAL A 37 0.73 9.77 29.53
CA VAL A 37 0.32 8.37 29.42
C VAL A 37 1.51 7.48 29.73
N ALA A 38 1.23 6.28 30.25
CA ALA A 38 2.24 5.28 30.53
C ALA A 38 2.26 4.26 29.39
N LYS A 39 3.40 4.11 28.70
CA LYS A 39 3.63 3.00 27.76
C LYS A 39 4.37 1.89 28.50
N ILE A 40 3.73 0.72 28.62
CA ILE A 40 4.24 -0.45 29.36
C ILE A 40 4.48 -1.58 28.38
N TYR A 41 5.72 -2.05 28.29
CA TYR A 41 6.08 -3.16 27.39
C TYR A 41 5.47 -4.47 27.85
N HIS A 42 5.04 -5.31 26.91
CA HIS A 42 4.57 -6.67 27.24
C HIS A 42 5.73 -7.53 27.77
N LYS A 43 6.92 -7.33 27.19
CA LYS A 43 8.16 -8.05 27.52
C LYS A 43 9.32 -7.06 27.67
N PRO A 44 9.45 -6.38 28.81
CA PRO A 44 10.54 -5.44 29.03
C PRO A 44 11.90 -6.15 29.05
N THR A 45 12.90 -5.54 28.40
CA THR A 45 14.27 -6.06 28.32
C THR A 45 15.26 -5.04 28.91
N VAL A 46 16.47 -5.51 29.25
CA VAL A 46 17.56 -4.61 29.67
C VAL A 46 17.95 -3.65 28.55
N ALA A 47 17.84 -4.08 27.29
CA ALA A 47 18.06 -3.23 26.13
C ALA A 47 17.04 -2.08 26.05
N HIS A 48 15.75 -2.35 26.31
CA HIS A 48 14.73 -1.29 26.39
C HIS A 48 15.07 -0.28 27.50
N ALA A 49 15.43 -0.76 28.68
CA ALA A 49 15.80 0.11 29.80
C ALA A 49 16.99 1.01 29.48
N SER A 50 18.02 0.45 28.84
CA SER A 50 19.25 1.17 28.48
C SER A 50 18.99 2.18 27.36
N LYS A 51 18.22 1.80 26.33
CA LYS A 51 17.76 2.70 25.27
C LYS A 51 16.97 3.88 25.83
N LEU A 52 16.00 3.63 26.72
CA LEU A 52 15.20 4.69 27.32
C LEU A 52 16.05 5.65 28.16
N ARG A 53 17.07 5.15 28.88
CA ARG A 53 18.03 6.02 29.59
C ARG A 53 18.79 6.92 28.62
N ALA A 54 19.29 6.37 27.51
CA ALA A 54 19.97 7.16 26.48
C ALA A 54 19.05 8.23 25.87
N MET A 55 17.78 7.89 25.61
CA MET A 55 16.77 8.84 25.13
C MET A 55 16.50 9.97 26.13
N LEU A 56 16.40 9.65 27.43
CA LEU A 56 16.13 10.64 28.47
C LEU A 56 17.32 11.56 28.75
N ALA A 57 18.54 11.07 28.57
CA ALA A 57 19.75 11.86 28.77
C ALA A 57 19.92 12.96 27.71
N ASN A 58 19.45 12.72 26.47
CA ASN A 58 19.69 13.59 25.33
C ASN A 58 18.40 13.89 24.52
N PRO A 59 17.35 14.49 25.12
CA PRO A 59 16.10 14.73 24.41
C PRO A 59 16.27 15.68 23.21
N PRO A 60 15.60 15.44 22.08
CA PRO A 60 15.66 16.32 20.92
C PRO A 60 14.96 17.66 21.20
N GLU A 61 15.35 18.71 20.47
CA GLU A 61 14.67 19.99 20.52
C GLU A 61 13.22 19.87 20.02
N ASN A 62 12.29 20.57 20.69
CA ASN A 62 10.90 20.67 20.23
C ASN A 62 10.71 21.94 19.38
N PRO A 63 10.60 21.83 18.03
CA PRO A 63 10.56 22.98 17.14
C PRO A 63 9.35 23.91 17.35
N THR A 64 8.29 23.44 18.01
CA THR A 64 7.07 24.20 18.28
C THR A 64 6.87 24.53 19.75
N ALA A 65 7.94 24.47 20.56
CA ALA A 65 7.86 24.75 22.00
C ALA A 65 7.28 26.14 22.30
N SER A 66 7.59 27.15 21.47
CA SER A 66 7.05 28.52 21.62
C SER A 66 5.53 28.60 21.44
N LEU A 67 4.91 27.61 20.79
CA LEU A 67 3.47 27.49 20.59
C LEU A 67 2.79 26.65 21.68
N GLY A 68 3.55 26.15 22.67
CA GLY A 68 3.05 25.22 23.68
C GLY A 68 2.67 23.84 23.11
N HIS A 69 3.13 23.52 21.89
CA HIS A 69 2.81 22.25 21.21
C HIS A 69 3.96 21.26 21.30
N ILE A 70 3.65 19.97 21.45
CA ILE A 70 4.62 18.87 21.52
C ILE A 70 4.79 18.28 20.13
N SER A 71 5.88 18.63 19.44
CA SER A 71 6.16 18.08 18.10
C SER A 71 6.65 16.63 18.10
N ILE A 72 7.22 16.17 19.21
CA ILE A 72 7.81 14.84 19.34
C ILE A 72 7.36 14.30 20.69
N ALA A 73 6.54 13.24 20.71
CA ALA A 73 6.07 12.60 21.94
C ALA A 73 7.20 11.74 22.55
N TRP A 74 8.26 12.41 23.02
CA TRP A 74 9.46 11.79 23.56
C TRP A 74 9.21 11.19 24.95
N PRO A 75 9.93 10.12 25.36
CA PRO A 75 9.90 9.65 26.74
C PRO A 75 10.28 10.78 27.70
N GLN A 76 9.55 10.86 28.81
CA GLN A 76 9.80 11.85 29.87
C GLN A 76 10.42 11.19 31.09
N GLU A 77 9.96 9.98 31.46
CA GLU A 77 10.39 9.31 32.69
C GLU A 77 10.30 7.79 32.59
N LEU A 78 11.13 7.09 33.35
CA LEU A 78 11.11 5.62 33.43
C LEU A 78 10.03 5.15 34.42
N LEU A 79 9.39 4.03 34.08
CA LEU A 79 8.47 3.32 34.96
C LEU A 79 9.07 1.98 35.36
N TRP A 80 8.97 1.69 36.66
CA TRP A 80 9.56 0.52 37.28
C TRP A 80 8.47 -0.45 37.75
N GLY A 81 8.76 -1.74 37.72
CA GLY A 81 7.89 -2.76 38.30
C GLY A 81 7.77 -2.55 39.81
N ALA A 82 6.56 -2.72 40.35
CA ALA A 82 6.31 -2.67 41.80
C ALA A 82 6.61 -4.02 42.51
N ASP A 83 7.31 -4.93 41.82
CA ASP A 83 7.80 -6.20 42.32
C ASP A 83 9.25 -6.09 42.84
N GLU A 84 9.74 -7.08 43.58
CA GLU A 84 11.09 -7.12 44.19
C GLU A 84 12.25 -6.99 43.19
N SER A 85 11.97 -7.02 41.87
CA SER A 85 12.97 -6.99 40.82
C SER A 85 13.42 -5.58 40.41
N GLU A 86 12.73 -4.51 40.85
CA GLU A 86 13.00 -3.10 40.49
C GLU A 86 13.50 -2.96 39.04
N ARG A 87 12.77 -3.53 38.08
CA ARG A 87 13.13 -3.47 36.66
C ARG A 87 12.34 -2.38 35.95
N VAL A 88 12.97 -1.70 34.98
CA VAL A 88 12.26 -0.78 34.09
C VAL A 88 11.31 -1.57 33.19
N ILE A 89 10.02 -1.29 33.29
CA ILE A 89 8.94 -1.98 32.55
C ILE A 89 8.30 -1.11 31.45
N GLY A 90 8.61 0.18 31.43
CA GLY A 90 8.02 1.13 30.52
C GLY A 90 8.44 2.56 30.80
N PHE A 91 7.69 3.52 30.30
CA PHE A 91 7.98 4.94 30.45
C PHE A 91 6.71 5.80 30.41
N LEU A 92 6.81 7.02 30.95
CA LEU A 92 5.84 8.09 30.75
C LEU A 92 6.18 8.89 29.51
N MET A 93 5.15 9.28 28.77
CA MET A 93 5.26 10.20 27.63
C MET A 93 4.07 11.16 27.61
N PRO A 94 4.17 12.29 26.89
CA PRO A 94 3.09 13.25 26.79
C PRO A 94 1.82 12.64 26.21
N ARG A 95 0.67 13.00 26.76
CA ARG A 95 -0.65 12.60 26.27
C ARG A 95 -1.09 13.52 25.15
N ILE A 96 -1.10 12.99 23.93
CA ILE A 96 -1.58 13.73 22.76
C ILE A 96 -3.11 13.67 22.67
N ARG A 97 -3.75 14.82 22.49
CA ARG A 97 -5.22 14.97 22.43
C ARG A 97 -5.61 15.86 21.27
N GLY A 98 -6.81 15.65 20.72
CA GLY A 98 -7.37 16.53 19.68
C GLY A 98 -6.63 16.47 18.34
N MET A 99 -5.81 15.45 18.12
CA MET A 99 -5.07 15.24 16.87
C MET A 99 -5.56 13.96 16.18
N ARG A 100 -5.39 13.90 14.87
CA ARG A 100 -5.77 12.76 14.02
C ARG A 100 -4.58 12.28 13.22
N PRO A 101 -4.54 11.00 12.79
CA PRO A 101 -3.49 10.52 11.89
C PRO A 101 -3.38 11.38 10.63
N ILE A 102 -2.16 11.59 10.12
CA ILE A 102 -1.90 12.42 8.93
C ILE A 102 -2.70 12.00 7.68
N ILE A 103 -3.08 10.73 7.57
CA ILE A 103 -3.94 10.19 6.50
C ILE A 103 -5.31 10.86 6.45
N ASP A 104 -5.87 11.30 7.59
CA ASP A 104 -7.14 12.04 7.64
C ASP A 104 -7.04 13.39 6.92
N PHE A 105 -5.82 13.93 6.79
CA PHE A 105 -5.58 15.22 6.18
C PHE A 105 -5.17 15.11 4.72
N TYR A 106 -4.29 14.20 4.32
CA TYR A 106 -3.94 14.11 2.90
C TYR A 106 -5.02 13.46 2.04
N ASN A 107 -5.86 12.60 2.62
CA ASN A 107 -6.97 11.97 1.90
C ASN A 107 -8.15 12.97 1.77
N PRO A 108 -8.54 13.38 0.55
CA PRO A 108 -9.57 14.42 0.37
C PRO A 108 -10.94 14.05 0.93
N ARG A 109 -11.27 12.75 1.04
CA ARG A 109 -12.57 12.32 1.55
C ARG A 109 -12.65 12.49 3.05
N THR A 110 -11.74 11.88 3.80
CA THR A 110 -11.71 11.97 5.26
C THR A 110 -11.50 13.42 5.69
N ARG A 111 -10.66 14.18 4.97
CA ARG A 111 -10.47 15.61 5.19
C ARG A 111 -11.79 16.39 5.09
N ARG A 112 -12.58 16.18 4.04
CA ARG A 112 -13.91 16.82 3.92
C ARG A 112 -14.89 16.42 5.03
N GLN A 113 -14.78 15.21 5.54
CA GLN A 113 -15.70 14.73 6.58
C GLN A 113 -15.34 15.27 7.96
N HIS A 114 -14.05 15.32 8.29
CA HIS A 114 -13.58 15.59 9.64
C HIS A 114 -12.98 16.99 9.81
N CYS A 115 -12.38 17.55 8.77
CA CYS A 115 -11.71 18.84 8.77
C CYS A 115 -11.93 19.61 7.45
N PRO A 116 -13.19 19.94 7.09
CA PRO A 116 -13.53 20.50 5.78
C PRO A 116 -12.94 21.90 5.51
N LEU A 117 -12.53 22.62 6.55
CA LEU A 117 -11.84 23.93 6.46
C LEU A 117 -10.33 23.80 6.30
N PHE A 118 -9.79 22.58 6.31
CA PHE A 118 -8.36 22.32 6.17
C PHE A 118 -7.97 22.40 4.68
N ASN A 119 -7.55 23.59 4.26
CA ASN A 119 -7.27 23.87 2.86
C ASN A 119 -5.82 23.58 2.45
N TYR A 120 -5.46 23.88 1.19
CA TYR A 120 -4.12 23.60 0.65
C TYR A 120 -2.99 24.31 1.41
N GLN A 121 -3.24 25.51 1.94
CA GLN A 121 -2.27 26.20 2.77
C GLN A 121 -1.96 25.40 4.05
N TYR A 122 -2.97 24.84 4.70
CA TYR A 122 -2.77 23.98 5.87
C TYR A 122 -2.02 22.68 5.54
N LEU A 123 -2.18 22.13 4.34
CA LEU A 123 -1.38 20.97 3.89
C LEU A 123 0.11 21.33 3.74
N LEU A 124 0.43 22.49 3.15
CA LEU A 124 1.79 23.02 3.08
C LEU A 124 2.35 23.29 4.48
N ARG A 125 1.56 23.94 5.36
CA ARG A 125 1.95 24.19 6.75
C ARG A 125 2.24 22.90 7.52
N THR A 126 1.42 21.86 7.31
CA THR A 126 1.63 20.53 7.90
C THR A 126 2.94 19.92 7.41
N ALA A 127 3.19 19.95 6.10
CA ALA A 127 4.43 19.46 5.52
C ALA A 127 5.66 20.21 6.07
N ARG A 128 5.54 21.53 6.27
CA ARG A 128 6.58 22.39 6.87
C ARG A 128 6.88 22.00 8.32
N ASN A 129 5.84 21.82 9.13
CA ASN A 129 5.96 21.40 10.53
C ASN A 129 6.53 19.98 10.66
N LEU A 130 6.13 19.07 9.76
CA LEU A 130 6.69 17.72 9.67
C LEU A 130 8.19 17.76 9.34
N ALA A 131 8.59 18.55 8.34
CA ALA A 131 10.00 18.74 7.99
C ALA A 131 10.80 19.35 9.16
N ALA A 132 10.22 20.29 9.91
CA ALA A 132 10.86 20.86 11.10
C ALA A 132 11.11 19.80 12.20
N ALA A 133 10.14 18.92 12.46
CA ALA A 133 10.29 17.83 13.43
C ALA A 133 11.39 16.83 13.01
N PHE A 134 11.47 16.49 11.73
CA PHE A 134 12.56 15.64 11.20
C PHE A 134 13.91 16.34 11.29
N ALA A 135 13.99 17.63 10.99
CA ALA A 135 15.22 18.40 11.13
C ALA A 135 15.73 18.41 12.58
N ALA A 136 14.84 18.60 13.56
CA ALA A 136 15.19 18.58 14.98
C ALA A 136 15.73 17.20 15.42
N LEU A 137 15.10 16.11 14.98
CA LEU A 137 15.58 14.74 15.25
C LEU A 137 16.94 14.46 14.62
N HIS A 138 17.10 14.78 13.33
CA HIS A 138 18.36 14.54 12.61
C HIS A 138 19.51 15.38 13.17
N ASN A 139 19.26 16.64 13.58
CA ASN A 139 20.24 17.49 14.26
C ASN A 139 20.66 16.95 15.63
N SER A 140 19.78 16.17 16.28
CA SER A 140 20.04 15.51 17.56
C SER A 140 20.67 14.11 17.38
N GLY A 141 21.00 13.72 16.15
CA GLY A 141 21.63 12.42 15.86
C GLY A 141 20.67 11.23 15.83
N TYR A 142 19.35 11.46 15.85
CA TYR A 142 18.33 10.42 15.80
C TYR A 142 17.89 10.11 14.37
N SER A 143 17.47 8.86 14.13
CA SER A 143 16.76 8.47 12.91
C SER A 143 15.43 7.84 13.27
N VAL A 144 14.36 8.26 12.60
CA VAL A 144 13.00 7.77 12.81
C VAL A 144 12.92 6.27 12.48
N GLY A 145 13.52 5.83 11.37
CA GLY A 145 13.57 4.43 10.96
C GLY A 145 12.26 3.93 10.35
N ASP A 146 11.17 3.96 11.12
CA ASP A 146 9.82 3.56 10.67
C ASP A 146 8.96 4.78 10.31
N VAL A 147 9.39 5.50 9.28
CA VAL A 147 8.63 6.62 8.72
C VAL A 147 7.37 6.07 8.05
N ASN A 148 6.19 6.35 8.61
CA ASN A 148 4.91 5.98 8.02
C ASN A 148 3.79 6.91 8.52
N GLU A 149 2.60 6.77 7.93
CA GLU A 149 1.45 7.63 8.22
C GLU A 149 0.83 7.39 9.61
N SER A 150 0.96 6.20 10.21
CA SER A 150 0.40 5.91 11.54
C SER A 150 1.18 6.57 12.67
N ASN A 151 2.46 6.87 12.44
CA ASN A 151 3.36 7.46 13.45
C ASN A 151 3.30 9.00 13.48
N ILE A 152 2.37 9.61 12.73
CA ILE A 152 2.25 11.06 12.58
C ILE A 152 0.82 11.51 12.88
N LEU A 153 0.68 12.31 13.93
CA LEU A 153 -0.58 12.96 14.28
C LEU A 153 -0.54 14.43 13.85
N VAL A 154 -1.70 14.95 13.44
CA VAL A 154 -1.87 16.32 12.95
C VAL A 154 -3.09 16.95 13.63
N SER A 155 -2.96 18.22 14.04
CA SER A 155 -4.07 19.03 14.57
C SER A 155 -4.86 19.69 13.45
N ASP A 156 -6.05 20.21 13.78
CA ASP A 156 -6.82 21.09 12.88
C ASP A 156 -6.08 22.40 12.52
N THR A 157 -5.09 22.80 13.32
CA THR A 157 -4.20 23.95 13.09
C THR A 157 -2.89 23.61 12.35
N ALA A 158 -2.80 22.42 11.75
CA ALA A 158 -1.62 21.92 11.01
C ALA A 158 -0.34 21.71 11.86
N LEU A 159 -0.47 21.66 13.19
CA LEU A 159 0.63 21.22 14.05
C LEU A 159 0.81 19.71 13.94
N VAL A 160 2.05 19.23 14.01
CA VAL A 160 2.42 17.83 13.82
C VAL A 160 2.99 17.27 15.11
N THR A 161 2.65 16.04 15.46
CA THR A 161 3.30 15.28 16.54
C THR A 161 3.74 13.93 16.03
N LEU A 162 5.04 13.65 16.16
CA LEU A 162 5.60 12.31 15.95
C LEU A 162 5.33 11.46 17.20
N VAL A 163 4.78 10.27 17.00
CA VAL A 163 4.47 9.29 18.06
C VAL A 163 5.26 8.00 17.85
N ASP A 164 5.18 7.09 18.82
CA ASP A 164 5.92 5.83 18.84
C ASP A 164 7.44 6.02 18.79
N THR A 165 7.93 7.04 19.50
CA THR A 165 9.31 7.52 19.45
C THR A 165 10.33 6.54 20.03
N ASP A 166 9.91 5.59 20.87
CA ASP A 166 10.75 4.52 21.38
C ASP A 166 11.08 3.45 20.33
N SER A 167 10.43 3.46 19.16
CA SER A 167 10.82 2.63 18.01
C SER A 167 12.02 3.21 17.23
N PHE A 168 12.36 4.49 17.44
CA PHE A 168 13.39 5.19 16.67
C PHE A 168 14.77 4.58 16.88
N GLN A 169 15.67 4.80 15.92
CA GLN A 169 17.09 4.50 16.14
C GLN A 169 17.72 5.55 17.05
N VAL A 170 18.31 5.08 18.13
CA VAL A 170 18.92 5.90 19.19
C VAL A 170 20.39 5.55 19.29
N CYS A 171 21.25 6.56 19.17
CA CYS A 171 22.68 6.42 19.42
C CYS A 171 22.95 6.88 20.86
N ASP A 172 23.66 6.05 21.63
CA ASP A 172 24.18 6.40 22.94
C ASP A 172 25.64 6.85 22.79
N PRO A 173 25.92 8.17 22.82
CA PRO A 173 27.26 8.69 22.58
C PRO A 173 28.23 8.35 23.72
N ASP A 174 27.73 8.06 24.92
CA ASP A 174 28.57 7.79 26.09
C ASP A 174 29.11 6.35 26.07
N ASN A 175 28.36 5.42 25.46
CA ASN A 175 28.69 3.99 25.44
C ASN A 175 29.01 3.44 24.04
N ASP A 176 28.94 4.27 22.98
CA ASP A 176 29.13 3.88 21.58
C ASP A 176 28.17 2.73 21.15
N ILE A 177 26.92 2.79 21.63
CA ILE A 177 25.88 1.79 21.35
C ILE A 177 24.83 2.38 20.42
N VAL A 178 24.48 1.65 19.35
CA VAL A 178 23.35 1.99 18.47
C VAL A 178 22.18 1.06 18.75
N TYR A 179 21.11 1.61 19.32
CA TYR A 179 19.83 0.93 19.48
C TYR A 179 19.03 1.06 18.17
N ARG A 180 19.10 0.03 17.33
CA ARG A 180 18.51 0.00 15.98
C ARG A 180 16.98 -0.03 16.00
N CYS A 181 16.38 0.50 14.93
CA CYS A 181 14.95 0.36 14.66
C CYS A 181 14.70 -0.95 13.88
N PRO A 182 13.97 -1.93 14.44
CA PRO A 182 13.79 -3.25 13.82
C PRO A 182 12.64 -3.29 12.80
N VAL A 183 11.83 -2.23 12.73
CA VAL A 183 10.62 -2.16 11.92
C VAL A 183 10.76 -1.16 10.78
N GLY A 184 9.83 -1.24 9.84
CA GLY A 184 9.75 -0.35 8.69
C GLY A 184 8.66 -0.78 7.72
N LYS A 185 7.95 0.19 7.16
CA LYS A 185 6.89 -0.04 6.18
C LYS A 185 7.43 -0.01 4.74
N PRO A 186 7.22 -1.06 3.91
CA PRO A 186 7.85 -1.17 2.59
C PRO A 186 7.57 0.01 1.64
N GLU A 187 6.38 0.60 1.71
CA GLU A 187 5.97 1.73 0.87
C GLU A 187 6.76 3.02 1.16
N PHE A 188 7.31 3.15 2.37
CA PHE A 188 8.12 4.30 2.80
C PHE A 188 9.61 3.97 2.91
N THR A 189 9.97 2.70 2.67
CA THR A 189 11.35 2.23 2.76
C THR A 189 12.12 2.63 1.49
N PRO A 190 13.33 3.21 1.59
CA PRO A 190 14.09 3.61 0.42
C PRO A 190 14.67 2.41 -0.35
N PRO A 191 15.02 2.56 -1.65
CA PRO A 191 15.49 1.48 -2.51
C PRO A 191 16.62 0.63 -1.93
N GLU A 192 17.62 1.26 -1.30
CA GLU A 192 18.79 0.61 -0.73
C GLU A 192 18.50 -0.25 0.52
N LEU A 193 17.33 -0.07 1.13
CA LEU A 193 16.87 -0.83 2.29
C LEU A 193 15.74 -1.81 1.97
N GLN A 194 15.31 -1.87 0.71
CA GLN A 194 14.33 -2.88 0.30
C GLN A 194 14.93 -4.27 0.47
N ASN A 195 14.14 -5.21 1.00
CA ASN A 195 14.54 -6.60 1.29
C ASN A 195 15.74 -6.74 2.26
N LYS A 196 15.92 -5.78 3.17
CA LYS A 196 16.95 -5.82 4.22
C LYS A 196 16.34 -6.15 5.58
N ILE A 197 17.14 -6.75 6.47
CA ILE A 197 16.76 -7.03 7.86
C ILE A 197 17.13 -5.82 8.71
N PHE A 198 16.14 -5.02 9.11
CA PHE A 198 16.38 -3.73 9.74
C PHE A 198 17.13 -3.81 11.07
N ALA A 199 16.93 -4.88 11.84
CA ALA A 199 17.65 -5.12 13.10
C ALA A 199 19.19 -5.20 12.96
N HIS A 200 19.71 -5.42 11.75
CA HIS A 200 21.14 -5.53 11.47
C HIS A 200 21.73 -4.30 10.75
N HIS A 201 20.93 -3.26 10.52
CA HIS A 201 21.36 -2.10 9.74
C HIS A 201 21.24 -0.81 10.54
N ASP A 202 22.32 -0.04 10.58
CA ASP A 202 22.30 1.32 11.11
C ASP A 202 21.60 2.22 10.09
N ARG A 203 20.48 2.80 10.50
CA ARG A 203 19.76 3.80 9.71
C ARG A 203 20.62 5.06 9.59
N GLN A 204 20.65 5.62 8.39
CA GLN A 204 21.22 6.92 8.10
C GLN A 204 20.09 7.93 7.93
N PRO A 205 20.31 9.23 8.20
CA PRO A 205 19.29 10.26 7.97
C PRO A 205 18.72 10.22 6.55
N THR A 206 19.54 9.90 5.55
CA THR A 206 19.13 9.75 4.14
C THR A 206 18.03 8.72 3.94
N HIS A 207 17.93 7.70 4.80
CA HIS A 207 16.87 6.70 4.74
C HIS A 207 15.52 7.30 5.13
N ASP A 208 15.47 8.08 6.21
CA ASP A 208 14.27 8.79 6.65
C ASP A 208 13.83 9.84 5.61
N LEU A 209 14.79 10.51 4.96
CA LEU A 209 14.50 11.57 3.99
C LEU A 209 13.69 11.07 2.78
N PHE A 210 13.82 9.80 2.41
CA PHE A 210 12.97 9.19 1.40
C PHE A 210 11.51 9.10 1.88
N GLY A 211 11.28 8.53 3.07
CA GLY A 211 9.95 8.41 3.67
C GLY A 211 9.31 9.78 3.94
N LEU A 212 10.09 10.76 4.39
CA LEU A 212 9.66 12.16 4.53
C LEU A 212 9.19 12.72 3.18
N GLY A 213 9.97 12.48 2.12
CA GLY A 213 9.58 12.84 0.75
C GLY A 213 8.25 12.21 0.34
N VAL A 214 8.01 10.93 0.65
CA VAL A 214 6.74 10.23 0.36
C VAL A 214 5.57 10.89 1.08
N LEU A 215 5.70 11.18 2.37
CA LEU A 215 4.65 11.82 3.17
C LEU A 215 4.32 13.24 2.70
N ILE A 216 5.35 14.05 2.40
CA ILE A 216 5.17 15.39 1.83
C ILE A 216 4.49 15.28 0.47
N PHE A 217 4.88 14.31 -0.36
CA PHE A 217 4.23 14.08 -1.65
C PHE A 217 2.75 13.75 -1.49
N GLN A 218 2.41 12.82 -0.59
CA GLN A 218 1.02 12.45 -0.33
C GLN A 218 0.20 13.63 0.20
N LEU A 219 0.74 14.44 1.12
CA LEU A 219 0.11 15.67 1.61
C LEU A 219 -0.28 16.61 0.47
N LEU A 220 0.65 16.87 -0.46
CA LEU A 220 0.45 17.86 -1.51
C LEU A 220 -0.27 17.31 -2.74
N MET A 221 -0.28 15.98 -2.90
CA MET A 221 -0.87 15.29 -4.06
C MET A 221 -2.12 14.47 -3.68
N GLU A 222 -2.87 14.93 -2.67
CA GLU A 222 -4.17 14.37 -2.28
C GLU A 222 -4.13 12.86 -1.96
N GLY A 223 -3.08 12.40 -1.30
CA GLY A 223 -2.86 11.00 -0.91
C GLY A 223 -2.27 10.12 -2.01
N THR A 224 -2.02 10.67 -3.20
CA THR A 224 -1.35 9.94 -4.30
C THR A 224 0.06 9.56 -3.86
N HIS A 225 0.44 8.28 -4.01
CA HIS A 225 1.80 7.83 -3.74
C HIS A 225 2.73 8.13 -4.92
N PRO A 226 4.00 8.55 -4.73
CA PRO A 226 4.90 8.95 -5.83
C PRO A 226 5.22 7.81 -6.82
N PHE A 227 5.06 6.56 -6.40
CA PHE A 227 5.24 5.34 -7.22
C PHE A 227 3.91 4.69 -7.63
N SER A 228 2.79 5.40 -7.46
CA SER A 228 1.47 4.96 -7.93
C SER A 228 1.18 5.47 -9.33
N GLY A 229 0.43 4.70 -10.10
CA GLY A 229 0.08 5.03 -11.48
C GLY A 229 -0.60 3.86 -12.18
N ILE A 230 -1.16 4.13 -13.35
CA ILE A 230 -1.70 3.10 -14.24
C ILE A 230 -0.52 2.42 -14.92
N TYR A 231 -0.29 1.16 -14.56
CA TYR A 231 0.79 0.34 -15.12
C TYR A 231 0.55 0.04 -16.60
N GLN A 232 1.58 0.24 -17.41
CA GLN A 232 1.55 0.05 -18.86
C GLN A 232 2.22 -1.28 -19.30
N GLY A 233 2.80 -2.05 -18.36
CA GLY A 233 3.48 -3.30 -18.65
C GLY A 233 2.57 -4.53 -18.69
N ILE A 234 3.17 -5.69 -19.01
CA ILE A 234 2.58 -7.03 -18.90
C ILE A 234 3.55 -7.82 -18.00
N PRO A 235 3.13 -8.60 -16.98
CA PRO A 235 1.78 -8.94 -16.52
C PRO A 235 1.27 -7.99 -15.40
N GLU A 236 0.97 -8.46 -14.20
CA GLU A 236 0.46 -7.64 -13.09
C GLU A 236 1.45 -6.54 -12.65
N PRO A 237 0.99 -5.32 -12.26
CA PRO A 237 1.83 -4.30 -11.66
C PRO A 237 2.53 -4.84 -10.42
N PRO A 238 3.87 -4.71 -10.34
CA PRO A 238 4.63 -5.01 -9.15
C PRO A 238 4.10 -4.25 -7.91
N PRO A 239 4.34 -4.76 -6.70
CA PRO A 239 4.02 -4.03 -5.47
C PRO A 239 4.94 -2.81 -5.29
N TYR A 240 4.67 -1.94 -4.31
CA TYR A 240 5.37 -0.66 -4.19
C TYR A 240 6.87 -0.82 -3.94
N GLU A 241 7.27 -1.76 -3.10
CA GLU A 241 8.67 -2.08 -2.81
C GLU A 241 9.46 -2.40 -4.07
N ALA A 242 8.88 -3.17 -5.00
CA ALA A 242 9.50 -3.50 -6.27
C ALA A 242 9.58 -2.28 -7.21
N ARG A 243 8.57 -1.40 -7.18
CA ARG A 243 8.58 -0.14 -7.94
C ARG A 243 9.62 0.83 -7.41
N ILE A 244 9.72 0.96 -6.09
CA ILE A 244 10.71 1.80 -5.42
C ILE A 244 12.12 1.28 -5.70
N ALA A 245 12.34 -0.03 -5.55
CA ALA A 245 13.61 -0.68 -5.88
C ALA A 245 14.01 -0.51 -7.35
N SER A 246 13.04 -0.47 -8.27
CA SER A 246 13.28 -0.20 -9.71
C SER A 246 13.36 1.29 -10.04
N GLY A 247 13.06 2.16 -9.08
CA GLY A 247 13.03 3.61 -9.27
C GLY A 247 11.91 4.09 -10.19
N HIS A 248 10.79 3.38 -10.25
CA HIS A 248 9.63 3.73 -11.08
C HIS A 248 8.83 4.93 -10.52
N PHE A 249 9.52 6.06 -10.31
CA PHE A 249 8.90 7.32 -9.94
C PHE A 249 8.02 7.81 -11.10
N THR A 250 6.70 7.85 -10.88
CA THR A 250 5.69 8.04 -11.94
C THR A 250 5.83 9.37 -12.68
N TYR A 251 6.40 10.38 -12.04
CA TYR A 251 6.57 11.73 -12.57
C TYR A 251 8.00 12.01 -13.05
N SER A 252 8.81 10.96 -13.25
CA SER A 252 10.17 11.08 -13.80
C SER A 252 10.15 11.80 -15.14
N LYS A 253 11.08 12.75 -15.31
CA LYS A 253 11.35 13.43 -16.58
C LYS A 253 12.61 12.91 -17.27
N LYS A 254 13.51 12.24 -16.55
CA LYS A 254 14.80 11.78 -17.08
C LYS A 254 14.74 10.38 -17.67
N ARG A 255 13.77 9.54 -17.24
CA ARG A 255 13.59 8.19 -17.76
C ARG A 255 12.14 7.86 -18.04
N GLN A 256 11.93 6.97 -19.00
CA GLN A 256 10.63 6.37 -19.24
C GLN A 256 10.35 5.32 -18.18
N VAL A 257 9.23 5.47 -17.47
CA VAL A 257 8.76 4.49 -16.48
C VAL A 257 7.47 3.83 -16.98
N PRO A 258 7.18 2.56 -16.63
CA PRO A 258 6.01 1.84 -17.12
C PRO A 258 4.71 2.23 -16.39
N TYR A 259 4.61 3.48 -15.94
CA TYR A 259 3.47 4.01 -15.20
C TYR A 259 3.11 5.39 -15.71
N ILE A 260 1.81 5.66 -15.82
CA ILE A 260 1.28 7.01 -16.02
C ILE A 260 0.52 7.45 -14.76
N PRO A 261 0.54 8.74 -14.38
CA PRO A 261 -0.27 9.24 -13.27
C PRO A 261 -1.74 8.88 -13.47
N THR A 262 -2.44 8.56 -12.38
CA THR A 262 -3.89 8.28 -12.46
C THR A 262 -4.63 9.56 -12.87
N PRO A 263 -5.71 9.49 -13.68
CA PRO A 263 -6.47 10.67 -14.08
C PRO A 263 -7.08 11.45 -12.90
N ILE A 264 -7.21 10.78 -11.76
CA ILE A 264 -7.71 11.36 -10.53
C ILE A 264 -6.62 11.99 -9.66
N ALA A 265 -5.33 11.80 -9.93
CA ALA A 265 -4.27 12.48 -9.20
C ALA A 265 -4.26 13.99 -9.53
N PRO A 266 -3.78 14.87 -8.64
CA PRO A 266 -3.48 16.24 -9.02
C PRO A 266 -2.44 16.26 -10.17
N PRO A 267 -2.60 17.13 -11.18
CA PRO A 267 -1.56 17.33 -12.18
C PRO A 267 -0.27 17.82 -11.52
N TRP A 268 0.88 17.41 -12.08
CA TRP A 268 2.21 17.70 -11.55
C TRP A 268 2.47 19.21 -11.41
N GLU A 269 1.91 20.00 -12.33
CA GLU A 269 2.08 21.44 -12.43
C GLU A 269 1.51 22.22 -11.24
N ILE A 270 0.60 21.61 -10.45
CA ILE A 270 0.06 22.22 -9.23
C ILE A 270 1.15 22.48 -8.19
N LEU A 271 2.17 21.61 -8.15
CA LEU A 271 3.28 21.77 -7.21
C LEU A 271 4.11 23.01 -7.59
N HIS A 272 4.51 23.78 -6.58
CA HIS A 272 5.46 24.88 -6.77
C HIS A 272 6.76 24.39 -7.42
N PRO A 273 7.40 25.15 -8.34
CA PRO A 273 8.60 24.69 -9.06
C PRO A 273 9.75 24.22 -8.15
N SER A 274 9.97 24.88 -6.99
CA SER A 274 11.01 24.44 -6.05
C SER A 274 10.69 23.07 -5.43
N LEU A 275 9.41 22.78 -5.15
CA LEU A 275 8.98 21.46 -4.66
C LEU A 275 9.10 20.38 -5.74
N GLN A 276 8.76 20.70 -7.00
CA GLN A 276 8.98 19.79 -8.14
C GLN A 276 10.45 19.36 -8.23
N ALA A 277 11.37 20.33 -8.10
CA ALA A 277 12.80 20.06 -8.11
C ALA A 277 13.25 19.16 -6.93
N LEU A 278 12.72 19.39 -5.73
CA LEU A 278 13.03 18.55 -4.57
C LEU A 278 12.49 17.13 -4.69
N PHE A 279 11.29 16.92 -5.24
CA PHE A 279 10.77 15.57 -5.46
C PHE A 279 11.59 14.79 -6.49
N ILE A 280 12.03 15.43 -7.57
CA ILE A 280 12.95 14.82 -8.54
C ILE A 280 14.26 14.44 -7.84
N ARG A 281 14.85 15.37 -7.08
CA ARG A 281 16.08 15.07 -6.33
C ARG A 281 15.90 13.94 -5.32
N CYS A 282 14.75 13.85 -4.67
CA CYS A 282 14.47 12.82 -3.68
C CYS A 282 14.31 11.42 -4.31
N PHE A 283 13.45 11.30 -5.33
CA PHE A 283 13.02 10.00 -5.85
C PHE A 283 13.76 9.54 -7.11
N GLU A 284 14.47 10.43 -7.79
CA GLU A 284 15.22 10.12 -9.02
C GLU A 284 16.72 10.21 -8.79
N ASP A 285 17.24 11.36 -8.35
CA ASP A 285 18.69 11.51 -8.09
C ASP A 285 19.08 10.69 -6.85
N GLY A 286 18.30 10.82 -5.78
CA GLY A 286 18.42 10.09 -4.54
C GLY A 286 18.14 8.58 -4.64
N HIS A 287 17.63 8.09 -5.77
CA HIS A 287 17.45 6.66 -6.00
C HIS A 287 18.80 5.96 -6.21
N ASN A 288 19.71 6.59 -6.97
CA ASN A 288 21.04 6.05 -7.24
C ASN A 288 22.05 6.48 -6.18
N GLU A 289 21.92 7.73 -5.70
CA GLU A 289 22.85 8.34 -4.75
C GLU A 289 22.09 8.90 -3.55
N PRO A 290 21.89 8.12 -2.47
CA PRO A 290 21.07 8.52 -1.32
C PRO A 290 21.45 9.88 -0.69
N GLN A 291 22.71 10.30 -0.81
CA GLN A 291 23.22 11.57 -0.30
C GLN A 291 22.69 12.80 -1.06
N LEU A 292 22.17 12.62 -2.27
CA LEU A 292 21.58 13.72 -3.05
C LEU A 292 20.15 14.08 -2.61
N ARG A 293 19.51 13.22 -1.79
CA ARG A 293 18.17 13.47 -1.26
C ARG A 293 18.16 14.79 -0.48
N PRO A 294 17.14 15.64 -0.68
CA PRO A 294 17.03 16.87 0.08
C PRO A 294 16.85 16.59 1.56
N ASN A 295 17.68 17.23 2.39
CA ASN A 295 17.55 17.16 3.84
C ASN A 295 16.27 17.86 4.31
N ALA A 296 15.88 17.62 5.56
CA ALA A 296 14.66 18.16 6.14
C ALA A 296 14.61 19.71 6.13
N GLN A 297 15.77 20.36 6.28
CA GLN A 297 15.87 21.82 6.20
C GLN A 297 15.61 22.36 4.78
N ALA A 298 16.05 21.66 3.75
CA ALA A 298 15.78 21.99 2.36
C ALA A 298 14.28 21.89 2.05
N TRP A 299 13.62 20.83 2.54
CA TRP A 299 12.16 20.71 2.46
C TRP A 299 11.46 21.87 3.17
N LEU A 300 11.85 22.17 4.42
CA LEU A 300 11.27 23.28 5.19
C LEU A 300 11.35 24.60 4.44
N SER A 301 12.52 24.90 3.85
CA SER A 301 12.76 26.15 3.12
C SER A 301 11.94 26.24 1.83
N ALA A 302 11.91 25.17 1.02
CA ALA A 302 11.14 25.15 -0.23
C ALA A 302 9.62 25.15 0.01
N ILE A 303 9.15 24.53 1.10
CA ILE A 303 7.73 24.56 1.48
C ILE A 303 7.34 25.95 1.99
N ALA A 304 8.20 26.62 2.76
CA ALA A 304 7.96 28.01 3.18
C ALA A 304 7.84 28.94 1.96
N GLU A 305 8.76 28.83 1.00
CA GLU A 305 8.69 29.57 -0.26
C GLU A 305 7.38 29.28 -1.02
N ALA A 306 7.01 28.01 -1.15
CA ALA A 306 5.77 27.61 -1.83
C ALA A 306 4.52 28.16 -1.11
N GLU A 307 4.52 28.17 0.23
CA GLU A 307 3.45 28.72 1.04
C GLU A 307 3.34 30.26 0.91
N ASP A 308 4.47 30.97 0.90
CA ASP A 308 4.50 32.42 0.72
C ASP A 308 4.10 32.84 -0.72
N SER A 309 4.24 31.94 -1.70
CA SER A 309 3.81 32.15 -3.08
C SER A 309 2.30 31.94 -3.33
N LEU A 310 1.52 31.55 -2.32
CA LEU A 310 0.11 31.24 -2.50
C LEU A 310 -0.71 32.49 -2.85
N THR A 311 -1.59 32.34 -3.82
CA THR A 311 -2.66 33.29 -4.13
C THR A 311 -4.02 32.66 -3.85
N THR A 312 -5.02 33.50 -3.61
CA THR A 312 -6.39 33.09 -3.28
C THR A 312 -7.28 33.17 -4.52
N CYS A 313 -8.08 32.14 -4.77
CA CYS A 313 -9.04 32.13 -5.85
C CYS A 313 -10.14 33.18 -5.66
N THR A 314 -10.54 33.84 -6.74
CA THR A 314 -11.63 34.82 -6.75
C THR A 314 -13.02 34.19 -6.62
N VAL A 315 -13.16 32.89 -6.92
CA VAL A 315 -14.45 32.18 -6.88
C VAL A 315 -14.70 31.49 -5.54
N ASN A 316 -13.67 30.87 -4.95
CA ASN A 316 -13.76 30.19 -3.66
C ASN A 316 -12.57 30.61 -2.78
N SER A 317 -12.83 31.32 -1.69
CA SER A 317 -11.78 31.81 -0.79
C SER A 317 -11.00 30.72 -0.05
N GLN A 318 -11.52 29.48 -0.02
CA GLN A 318 -10.79 28.32 0.51
C GLN A 318 -9.78 27.74 -0.49
N HIS A 319 -9.82 28.16 -1.76
CA HIS A 319 -8.86 27.71 -2.77
C HIS A 319 -7.62 28.59 -2.75
N HIS A 320 -6.55 28.08 -2.15
CA HIS A 320 -5.21 28.65 -2.22
C HIS A 320 -4.33 27.82 -3.14
N TYR A 321 -3.60 28.46 -4.05
CA TYR A 321 -2.73 27.78 -5.01
C TYR A 321 -1.52 28.66 -5.34
N SER A 322 -0.42 28.08 -5.82
CA SER A 322 0.79 28.83 -6.13
C SER A 322 0.55 29.83 -7.27
N ASN A 323 1.10 31.04 -7.13
CA ASN A 323 0.92 32.16 -8.06
C ASN A 323 1.54 31.94 -9.46
N HIS A 324 2.34 30.89 -9.67
CA HIS A 324 2.87 30.53 -10.99
C HIS A 324 1.79 29.96 -11.93
N LEU A 325 0.62 29.60 -11.40
CA LEU A 325 -0.52 29.10 -12.18
C LEU A 325 -1.43 30.23 -12.65
N HIS A 326 -1.82 30.21 -13.93
CA HIS A 326 -2.69 31.24 -14.52
C HIS A 326 -4.18 31.11 -14.14
N SER A 327 -4.59 29.97 -13.57
CA SER A 327 -5.98 29.70 -13.18
C SER A 327 -6.04 28.79 -11.96
N CYS A 328 -7.11 28.90 -11.18
CA CYS A 328 -7.30 28.08 -9.99
C CYS A 328 -7.42 26.58 -10.34
N PRO A 329 -6.45 25.74 -9.93
CA PRO A 329 -6.48 24.31 -10.23
C PRO A 329 -7.60 23.58 -9.46
N TRP A 330 -7.98 24.09 -8.29
CA TRP A 330 -8.98 23.47 -7.43
C TRP A 330 -10.41 23.63 -7.97
N CYS A 331 -10.72 24.77 -8.59
CA CYS A 331 -11.99 24.97 -9.30
C CYS A 331 -12.12 24.01 -10.50
N GLU A 332 -11.08 23.89 -11.31
CA GLU A 332 -11.05 22.96 -12.44
C GLU A 332 -11.21 21.51 -11.95
N ARG A 333 -10.50 21.17 -10.88
CA ARG A 333 -10.55 19.84 -10.27
C ARG A 333 -11.94 19.53 -9.70
N ALA A 334 -12.57 20.47 -9.00
CA ALA A 334 -13.94 20.31 -8.51
C ALA A 334 -14.92 20.01 -9.66
N LEU A 335 -14.78 20.69 -10.80
CA LEU A 335 -15.58 20.43 -12.00
C LEU A 335 -15.33 19.02 -12.56
N ARG A 336 -14.06 18.63 -12.74
CA ARG A 336 -13.67 17.29 -13.23
C ARG A 336 -14.19 16.17 -12.32
N LEU A 337 -14.23 16.41 -11.01
CA LEU A 337 -14.72 15.46 -10.01
C LEU A 337 -16.25 15.53 -9.79
N GLY A 338 -16.99 16.19 -10.69
CA GLY A 338 -18.46 16.24 -10.65
C GLY A 338 -19.02 17.03 -9.47
N GLY A 339 -18.37 18.15 -9.14
CA GLY A 339 -18.73 19.02 -8.02
C GLY A 339 -18.11 18.65 -6.67
N ARG A 340 -17.29 17.58 -6.62
CA ARG A 340 -16.56 17.19 -5.42
C ARG A 340 -15.30 18.05 -5.26
N ASP A 341 -15.50 19.25 -4.74
CA ASP A 341 -14.42 20.15 -4.36
C ASP A 341 -13.55 19.54 -3.26
N PRO A 342 -12.22 19.41 -3.42
CA PRO A 342 -11.31 18.96 -2.34
C PRO A 342 -11.18 19.96 -1.18
N PHE A 343 -11.53 21.22 -1.42
CA PHE A 343 -11.44 22.35 -0.49
C PHE A 343 -12.74 23.17 -0.57
N PRO A 344 -13.86 22.62 -0.06
CA PRO A 344 -15.18 23.21 -0.23
C PRO A 344 -15.26 24.61 0.38
N SER A 345 -16.06 25.49 -0.22
CA SER A 345 -16.28 26.84 0.30
C SER A 345 -16.96 26.81 1.68
N VAL A 346 -16.75 27.84 2.49
CA VAL A 346 -17.40 27.98 3.81
C VAL A 346 -18.92 27.82 3.70
N GLN A 347 -19.54 28.42 2.67
CA GLN A 347 -20.97 28.28 2.40
C GLN A 347 -21.39 26.83 2.09
N ALA A 348 -20.61 26.10 1.28
CA ALA A 348 -20.86 24.69 0.98
C ALA A 348 -20.67 23.78 2.21
N ILE A 349 -19.85 24.21 3.17
CA ILE A 349 -19.66 23.55 4.46
C ILE A 349 -20.89 23.75 5.34
N GLU A 350 -21.31 25.00 5.54
CA GLU A 350 -22.51 25.36 6.31
C GLU A 350 -23.77 24.64 5.78
N ASN A 351 -23.92 24.59 4.46
CA ASN A 351 -25.04 23.93 3.79
C ASN A 351 -24.90 22.39 3.68
N ARG A 352 -23.83 21.81 4.23
CA ARG A 352 -23.48 20.38 4.17
C ARG A 352 -23.43 19.80 2.74
N GLU A 353 -23.14 20.62 1.75
CA GLU A 353 -23.14 20.20 0.33
C GLU A 353 -21.92 19.35 0.00
N HIS A 354 -20.80 19.62 0.66
CA HIS A 354 -19.56 18.86 0.57
C HIS A 354 -19.68 17.38 0.97
N LEU A 355 -20.74 17.00 1.70
CA LEU A 355 -21.03 15.61 2.09
C LEU A 355 -21.99 14.91 1.12
N ARG A 356 -22.58 15.63 0.17
CA ARG A 356 -23.57 15.06 -0.73
C ARG A 356 -22.92 14.03 -1.67
N PRO A 357 -23.62 12.92 -1.98
CA PRO A 357 -23.11 11.93 -2.92
C PRO A 357 -22.92 12.55 -4.31
N ARG A 358 -21.98 12.01 -5.09
CA ARG A 358 -21.67 12.49 -6.44
C ARG A 358 -22.96 12.53 -7.26
N ILE A 359 -23.27 13.69 -7.83
CA ILE A 359 -24.31 13.80 -8.85
C ILE A 359 -23.72 13.17 -10.13
N PRO A 360 -24.31 12.10 -10.67
CA PRO A 360 -23.85 11.54 -11.93
C PRO A 360 -23.98 12.62 -13.00
N THR A 361 -22.86 12.98 -13.64
CA THR A 361 -22.90 13.81 -14.83
C THR A 361 -23.69 13.06 -15.89
N LYS A 362 -24.93 13.48 -16.18
CA LYS A 362 -25.65 13.01 -17.38
C LYS A 362 -24.77 13.37 -18.56
N ARG A 363 -24.18 12.37 -19.22
CA ARG A 363 -23.59 12.56 -20.56
C ARG A 363 -24.73 13.04 -21.46
N ARG A 364 -24.86 14.36 -21.66
CA ARG A 364 -25.59 14.87 -22.82
C ARG A 364 -24.76 14.44 -24.02
N TYR A 365 -25.24 13.43 -24.73
CA TYR A 365 -24.89 13.27 -26.13
C TYR A 365 -25.30 14.58 -26.81
N GLY A 366 -24.31 15.42 -27.11
CA GLY A 366 -24.54 16.67 -27.82
C GLY A 366 -24.90 16.35 -29.26
N HIS A 367 -26.19 16.41 -29.59
CA HIS A 367 -26.57 16.88 -30.91
C HIS A 367 -26.09 18.33 -31.04
N SER A 368 -25.33 18.58 -32.11
CA SER A 368 -24.90 19.90 -32.54
C SER A 368 -26.11 20.82 -32.72
N HIS A 369 -26.30 21.74 -31.78
CA HIS A 369 -27.07 22.96 -32.01
C HIS A 369 -26.11 24.14 -31.89
N GLN A 370 -25.86 24.80 -33.02
CA GLN A 370 -25.23 26.11 -33.08
C GLN A 370 -26.16 27.14 -32.39
N PRO A 371 -25.67 27.95 -31.45
CA PRO A 371 -26.38 29.14 -31.04
C PRO A 371 -26.18 30.25 -32.08
N ALA A 372 -27.28 30.80 -32.56
CA ALA A 372 -27.32 31.98 -33.42
C ALA A 372 -26.93 33.25 -32.65
N ASN A 373 -26.32 34.18 -33.38
CA ASN A 373 -26.07 35.60 -33.07
C ASN A 373 -25.03 35.94 -31.98
N LEU A 374 -23.78 36.10 -32.43
CA LEU A 374 -22.85 37.12 -31.89
C LEU A 374 -22.20 37.88 -33.06
N PRO A 375 -21.97 39.20 -32.96
CA PRO A 375 -21.46 40.02 -34.07
C PRO A 375 -19.97 39.75 -34.32
N GLN A 376 -19.59 39.64 -35.60
CA GLN A 376 -18.19 39.48 -36.00
C GLN A 376 -17.42 40.81 -35.90
N PRO A 377 -16.20 40.83 -35.30
CA PRO A 377 -15.26 41.89 -35.54
C PRO A 377 -14.52 41.64 -36.85
N VAL A 378 -14.58 42.63 -37.74
CA VAL A 378 -13.75 42.74 -38.95
C VAL A 378 -12.33 43.09 -38.52
N MET A 379 -11.34 42.29 -38.96
CA MET A 379 -9.92 42.66 -38.93
C MET A 379 -9.29 42.33 -40.29
N PRO A 380 -8.29 43.10 -40.75
CA PRO A 380 -7.96 43.27 -42.15
C PRO A 380 -7.07 42.15 -42.69
N MET A 381 -7.21 41.88 -43.98
CA MET A 381 -6.33 40.97 -44.71
C MET A 381 -4.88 41.48 -44.76
N TYR A 382 -3.95 40.66 -44.28
CA TYR A 382 -2.57 40.66 -44.76
C TYR A 382 -2.31 39.30 -45.42
N GLN A 383 -2.15 39.32 -46.75
CA GLN A 383 -1.69 38.19 -47.54
C GLN A 383 -0.17 38.02 -47.37
N SER A 384 0.27 36.82 -47.03
CA SER A 384 1.64 36.38 -47.34
C SER A 384 1.62 34.94 -47.83
N ASN A 385 1.82 34.81 -49.14
CA ASN A 385 2.01 33.55 -49.87
C ASN A 385 3.30 32.86 -49.43
N TRP A 386 3.23 31.59 -49.06
CA TRP A 386 4.39 30.68 -49.13
C TRP A 386 3.96 29.30 -49.63
N HIS A 387 4.46 28.98 -50.81
CA HIS A 387 4.37 27.68 -51.47
C HIS A 387 5.42 26.71 -50.90
N SER A 388 5.04 25.46 -50.69
CA SER A 388 5.98 24.37 -50.39
C SER A 388 6.45 23.69 -51.69
N PRO A 389 7.76 23.51 -51.92
CA PRO A 389 8.25 22.72 -53.05
C PRO A 389 8.41 21.25 -52.67
N THR A 390 7.95 20.37 -53.57
CA THR A 390 8.32 18.96 -53.68
C THR A 390 9.75 18.81 -54.21
N PRO A 391 10.43 17.68 -53.93
CA PRO A 391 11.02 16.97 -55.06
C PRO A 391 10.92 15.43 -54.98
N SER A 392 10.94 14.88 -56.19
CA SER A 392 10.75 13.50 -56.63
C SER A 392 12.01 12.62 -56.63
N PHE A 393 11.81 11.34 -56.32
CA PHE A 393 12.45 10.08 -56.80
C PHE A 393 13.81 10.08 -57.54
N SER A 394 14.71 9.17 -57.12
CA SER A 394 15.05 7.88 -57.80
C SER A 394 16.38 7.27 -57.28
N PRO A 395 16.60 5.93 -57.28
CA PRO A 395 17.60 5.26 -56.44
C PRO A 395 18.89 4.87 -57.18
N TYR A 396 19.99 4.71 -56.42
CA TYR A 396 21.23 4.10 -56.92
C TYR A 396 21.76 3.00 -56.00
N ARG A 397 22.24 1.93 -56.64
CA ARG A 397 22.70 0.63 -56.11
C ARG A 397 24.23 0.63 -55.96
N ASN A 398 24.77 -0.06 -54.96
CA ASN A 398 26.02 -0.88 -55.04
C ASN A 398 26.22 -1.60 -53.68
N ARG A 399 26.42 -2.91 -53.50
CA ARG A 399 27.15 -4.05 -54.13
C ARG A 399 28.53 -4.28 -53.48
N TRP A 400 28.71 -5.52 -52.98
CA TRP A 400 29.94 -6.28 -52.55
C TRP A 400 29.97 -6.64 -51.06
N LYS A 401 30.46 -7.80 -50.61
CA LYS A 401 30.76 -9.14 -51.16
C LYS A 401 31.03 -10.04 -49.92
N GLY A 402 30.62 -11.31 -49.96
CA GLY A 402 30.92 -12.29 -48.90
C GLY A 402 32.30 -12.95 -49.04
N LYS A 403 32.75 -13.59 -47.95
CA LYS A 403 33.74 -14.67 -47.95
C LYS A 403 33.36 -15.71 -46.89
N PHE A 404 33.23 -16.95 -47.34
CA PHE A 404 33.14 -18.22 -46.58
C PHE A 404 34.54 -18.84 -46.45
N TYR A 405 34.75 -19.79 -45.53
CA TYR A 405 35.61 -21.00 -45.62
C TYR A 405 35.50 -21.88 -44.33
N PRO A 406 35.86 -23.19 -44.31
CA PRO A 406 34.90 -24.28 -44.51
C PRO A 406 34.93 -25.45 -43.47
N VAL A 407 34.10 -26.45 -43.79
CA VAL A 407 33.79 -27.82 -43.29
C VAL A 407 34.96 -28.73 -42.90
N VAL A 408 34.75 -29.62 -41.91
CA VAL A 408 35.23 -31.03 -41.94
C VAL A 408 34.17 -31.99 -41.37
N PHE A 409 33.95 -33.08 -42.12
CA PHE A 409 33.07 -34.24 -41.93
C PHE A 409 33.79 -35.37 -41.18
N CYS A 410 33.07 -36.25 -40.45
CA CYS A 410 33.39 -37.69 -40.36
C CYS A 410 32.17 -38.52 -39.90
N LEU A 411 32.07 -39.72 -40.46
CA LEU A 411 30.90 -40.61 -40.61
C LEU A 411 30.84 -41.77 -39.60
N LEU A 412 29.71 -42.49 -39.66
CA LEU A 412 29.40 -43.88 -39.22
C LEU A 412 28.83 -44.00 -37.78
N GLY A 413 27.73 -44.69 -37.49
CA GLY A 413 26.81 -45.52 -38.26
C GLY A 413 25.86 -46.29 -37.29
N PHE A 414 24.65 -46.61 -37.76
CA PHE A 414 23.64 -47.55 -37.22
C PHE A 414 22.82 -47.18 -35.97
N GLY A 415 21.49 -47.25 -36.10
CA GLY A 415 20.55 -47.33 -34.96
C GLY A 415 19.15 -46.77 -35.21
N VAL A 416 18.43 -47.34 -36.17
CA VAL A 416 17.04 -47.02 -36.52
C VAL A 416 16.07 -47.36 -35.36
N LEU A 417 15.11 -46.44 -35.10
CA LEU A 417 13.92 -46.55 -34.22
C LEU A 417 14.10 -46.32 -32.71
N GLY A 418 14.51 -45.11 -32.33
CA GLY A 418 14.33 -44.58 -30.96
C GLY A 418 14.42 -43.05 -30.82
N TYR A 419 14.60 -42.31 -31.92
CA TYR A 419 15.04 -40.91 -31.93
C TYR A 419 14.00 -39.96 -32.54
N LEU A 420 12.75 -40.05 -32.11
CA LEU A 420 11.71 -39.05 -32.41
C LEU A 420 10.99 -38.51 -31.16
N ASP A 421 11.33 -39.02 -29.96
CA ASP A 421 10.70 -38.59 -28.69
C ASP A 421 11.66 -37.82 -27.77
N VAL A 422 12.93 -37.64 -28.17
CA VAL A 422 13.97 -37.00 -27.34
C VAL A 422 14.56 -35.72 -27.97
N VAL A 423 14.34 -35.44 -29.26
CA VAL A 423 14.86 -34.23 -29.94
C VAL A 423 13.97 -32.98 -29.74
N THR A 424 12.71 -33.14 -29.34
CA THR A 424 11.83 -32.00 -29.05
C THR A 424 12.06 -31.39 -27.67
N LYS A 425 12.88 -32.00 -26.80
CA LYS A 425 13.08 -31.53 -25.42
C LYS A 425 14.44 -30.93 -25.09
N PHE A 426 15.48 -31.10 -25.92
CA PHE A 426 16.81 -30.57 -25.58
C PHE A 426 17.66 -30.18 -26.81
N THR A 427 17.35 -29.04 -27.44
CA THR A 427 18.36 -28.18 -28.11
C THR A 427 17.90 -26.72 -28.15
N SER A 428 18.27 -26.05 -27.06
CA SER A 428 18.77 -24.67 -26.93
C SER A 428 17.96 -23.43 -27.38
N PRO A 429 18.07 -22.34 -26.58
CA PRO A 429 17.49 -21.02 -26.80
C PRO A 429 18.32 -20.15 -27.77
N LEU A 430 17.88 -18.90 -27.96
CA LEU A 430 18.56 -17.78 -28.65
C LEU A 430 18.59 -17.83 -30.18
N VAL A 431 17.46 -17.49 -30.81
CA VAL A 431 17.47 -16.64 -32.01
C VAL A 431 16.34 -15.61 -31.90
N SER A 432 16.75 -14.35 -31.77
CA SER A 432 15.94 -13.16 -32.02
C SER A 432 15.05 -13.33 -33.25
N ARG A 433 13.73 -13.19 -33.10
CA ARG A 433 12.81 -13.05 -34.24
C ARG A 433 12.20 -11.65 -34.22
N ASN A 434 12.87 -10.82 -35.01
CA ASN A 434 12.43 -9.52 -35.47
C ASN A 434 11.11 -9.67 -36.26
N ASN A 435 10.04 -9.00 -35.80
CA ASN A 435 8.68 -9.15 -36.35
C ASN A 435 8.50 -8.60 -37.78
N TYR A 436 9.50 -7.93 -38.36
CA TYR A 436 9.44 -7.39 -39.73
C TYR A 436 9.83 -8.39 -40.84
N ALA A 437 10.46 -9.53 -40.50
CA ALA A 437 10.91 -10.50 -41.51
C ALA A 437 9.94 -11.66 -41.76
N GLN A 438 8.94 -11.88 -40.90
CA GLN A 438 7.94 -12.93 -41.11
C GLN A 438 6.77 -12.54 -42.03
N GLN A 439 6.73 -11.30 -42.50
CA GLN A 439 5.72 -10.84 -43.46
C GLN A 439 6.07 -11.12 -44.94
N ALA A 440 7.29 -11.59 -45.24
CA ALA A 440 7.77 -11.71 -46.63
C ALA A 440 7.83 -13.13 -47.21
N LEU A 441 7.53 -14.18 -46.43
CA LEU A 441 7.60 -15.57 -46.90
C LEU A 441 6.45 -16.42 -46.32
N MET A 442 5.24 -16.20 -46.82
CA MET A 442 4.21 -17.23 -46.85
C MET A 442 3.70 -17.37 -48.29
N PRO A 443 3.38 -18.59 -48.75
CA PRO A 443 2.71 -18.78 -50.03
C PRO A 443 1.37 -18.02 -49.99
N GLN A 444 1.04 -17.31 -51.07
CA GLN A 444 -0.30 -16.75 -51.26
C GLN A 444 -1.33 -17.89 -51.23
N GLN A 445 -1.89 -18.16 -50.04
CA GLN A 445 -3.22 -18.72 -49.96
C GLN A 445 -4.18 -17.57 -50.19
N ALA A 446 -4.83 -17.60 -51.34
CA ALA A 446 -6.02 -16.80 -51.60
C ALA A 446 -7.11 -17.24 -50.62
N SER A 447 -7.14 -16.62 -49.44
CA SER A 447 -8.29 -16.64 -48.54
C SER A 447 -9.02 -15.32 -48.75
N GLY A 448 -10.16 -15.39 -49.44
CA GLY A 448 -11.11 -14.30 -49.44
C GLY A 448 -11.45 -13.89 -48.00
N ASN A 449 -11.80 -12.62 -47.82
CA ASN A 449 -12.38 -12.09 -46.58
C ASN A 449 -13.66 -12.88 -46.24
N ILE A 450 -13.50 -14.03 -45.57
CA ILE A 450 -14.59 -14.69 -44.87
C ILE A 450 -14.57 -14.08 -43.48
N ALA A 451 -15.44 -13.09 -43.25
CA ALA A 451 -15.69 -12.61 -41.91
C ALA A 451 -16.13 -13.81 -41.05
N LEU A 452 -15.37 -14.11 -39.99
CA LEU A 452 -15.70 -15.23 -39.12
C LEU A 452 -17.08 -15.01 -38.49
N SER A 453 -17.81 -16.11 -38.28
CA SER A 453 -19.12 -16.09 -37.63
C SER A 453 -18.99 -15.75 -36.14
N PHE A 454 -20.11 -15.35 -35.52
CA PHE A 454 -20.20 -15.15 -34.07
C PHE A 454 -19.63 -16.35 -33.28
N ALA A 455 -20.03 -17.56 -33.65
CA ALA A 455 -19.65 -18.79 -32.95
C ALA A 455 -18.13 -19.04 -33.02
N GLU A 456 -17.50 -18.72 -34.15
CA GLU A 456 -16.06 -18.86 -34.34
C GLU A 456 -15.28 -17.84 -33.50
N TYR A 457 -15.67 -16.55 -33.54
CA TYR A 457 -15.06 -15.53 -32.69
C TYR A 457 -15.26 -15.83 -31.20
N TYR A 458 -16.45 -16.26 -30.80
CA TYR A 458 -16.73 -16.64 -29.42
C TYR A 458 -15.86 -17.82 -28.96
N LYS A 459 -15.70 -18.85 -29.80
CA LYS A 459 -14.85 -20.01 -29.52
C LYS A 459 -13.37 -19.63 -29.43
N GLN A 460 -12.88 -18.80 -30.36
CA GLN A 460 -11.51 -18.30 -30.34
C GLN A 460 -11.24 -17.43 -29.10
N GLY A 461 -12.17 -16.55 -28.72
CA GLY A 461 -12.06 -15.75 -27.49
C GLY A 461 -11.99 -16.61 -26.23
N HIS A 462 -12.79 -17.67 -26.16
CA HIS A 462 -12.72 -18.63 -25.04
C HIS A 462 -11.40 -19.40 -25.02
N ALA A 463 -10.90 -19.85 -26.17
CA ALA A 463 -9.62 -20.53 -26.28
C ALA A 463 -8.46 -19.62 -25.83
N ALA A 464 -8.45 -18.36 -26.30
CA ALA A 464 -7.49 -17.34 -25.88
C ALA A 464 -7.54 -17.09 -24.37
N TYR A 465 -8.74 -16.99 -23.79
CA TYR A 465 -8.93 -16.84 -22.35
C TYR A 465 -8.34 -18.03 -21.55
N GLN A 466 -8.52 -19.26 -22.04
CA GLN A 466 -7.98 -20.47 -21.38
C GLN A 466 -6.46 -20.53 -21.39
N VAL A 467 -5.80 -20.05 -22.44
CA VAL A 467 -4.34 -19.94 -22.51
C VAL A 467 -3.79 -18.64 -21.89
N ARG A 468 -4.66 -17.87 -21.21
CA ARG A 468 -4.36 -16.59 -20.55
C ARG A 468 -3.91 -15.47 -21.49
N ASP A 469 -4.18 -15.60 -22.79
CA ASP A 469 -4.06 -14.49 -23.73
C ASP A 469 -5.33 -13.62 -23.64
N TYR A 470 -5.39 -12.83 -22.57
CA TYR A 470 -6.57 -12.02 -22.28
C TYR A 470 -6.76 -10.88 -23.29
N LYS A 471 -5.68 -10.39 -23.93
CA LYS A 471 -5.78 -9.35 -24.97
C LYS A 471 -6.48 -9.90 -26.20
N GLN A 472 -6.01 -11.03 -26.71
CA GLN A 472 -6.65 -11.70 -27.85
C GLN A 472 -8.08 -12.16 -27.51
N ALA A 473 -8.32 -12.57 -26.26
CA ALA A 473 -9.67 -12.88 -25.80
C ALA A 473 -10.60 -11.65 -25.88
N VAL A 474 -10.15 -10.47 -25.45
CA VAL A 474 -10.92 -9.22 -25.54
C VAL A 474 -11.23 -8.86 -26.99
N ASP A 475 -10.25 -8.98 -27.89
CA ASP A 475 -10.42 -8.66 -29.31
C ASP A 475 -11.44 -9.60 -29.97
N ASN A 476 -11.29 -10.91 -29.78
CA ASN A 476 -12.21 -11.91 -30.31
C ASN A 476 -13.62 -11.76 -29.76
N PHE A 477 -13.78 -11.52 -28.45
CA PHE A 477 -15.11 -11.24 -27.89
C PHE A 477 -15.69 -9.92 -28.39
N THR A 478 -14.86 -8.91 -28.67
CA THR A 478 -15.33 -7.64 -29.26
C THR A 478 -15.87 -7.86 -30.68
N HIS A 479 -15.20 -8.65 -31.51
CA HIS A 479 -15.73 -9.05 -32.81
C HIS A 479 -17.01 -9.88 -32.70
N ALA A 480 -17.10 -10.80 -31.73
CA ALA A 480 -18.36 -11.52 -31.47
C ALA A 480 -19.50 -10.57 -31.08
N ILE A 481 -19.26 -9.58 -30.21
CA ILE A 481 -20.26 -8.59 -29.79
C ILE A 481 -20.72 -7.69 -30.96
N GLN A 482 -19.85 -7.42 -31.94
CA GLN A 482 -20.22 -6.67 -33.14
C GLN A 482 -21.24 -7.42 -34.01
N GLN A 483 -21.20 -8.75 -34.02
CA GLN A 483 -22.14 -9.60 -34.76
C GLN A 483 -23.45 -9.81 -33.97
N GLU A 484 -23.35 -10.12 -32.67
CA GLU A 484 -24.49 -10.31 -31.78
C GLU A 484 -24.37 -9.43 -30.54
N SER A 485 -24.86 -8.19 -30.64
CA SER A 485 -24.76 -7.19 -29.57
C SER A 485 -25.64 -7.50 -28.35
N ALA A 486 -26.66 -8.35 -28.50
CA ALA A 486 -27.61 -8.71 -27.45
C ALA A 486 -27.25 -10.00 -26.69
N ASN A 487 -25.97 -10.38 -26.63
CA ASN A 487 -25.53 -11.60 -25.95
C ASN A 487 -24.81 -11.29 -24.62
N ALA A 488 -25.55 -11.37 -23.51
CA ALA A 488 -25.02 -11.10 -22.16
C ALA A 488 -23.80 -11.96 -21.79
N ARG A 489 -23.76 -13.23 -22.24
CA ARG A 489 -22.68 -14.16 -21.91
C ARG A 489 -21.34 -13.73 -22.50
N VAL A 490 -21.33 -13.20 -23.72
CA VAL A 490 -20.09 -12.70 -24.35
C VAL A 490 -19.58 -11.46 -23.64
N LEU A 491 -20.47 -10.56 -23.24
CA LEU A 491 -20.11 -9.38 -22.44
C LEU A 491 -19.52 -9.78 -21.08
N VAL A 492 -20.10 -10.75 -20.38
CA VAL A 492 -19.51 -11.29 -19.15
C VAL A 492 -18.12 -11.85 -19.40
N ASN A 493 -17.92 -12.63 -20.46
CA ASN A 493 -16.61 -13.22 -20.75
C ASN A 493 -15.56 -12.18 -21.16
N ARG A 494 -15.94 -11.15 -21.94
CA ARG A 494 -15.06 -10.02 -22.24
C ARG A 494 -14.73 -9.22 -20.98
N GLY A 495 -15.72 -8.99 -20.13
CA GLY A 495 -15.53 -8.36 -18.83
C GLY A 495 -14.55 -9.15 -17.96
N ASN A 496 -14.64 -10.49 -17.96
CA ASN A 496 -13.68 -11.35 -17.25
C ASN A 496 -12.27 -11.20 -17.83
N ALA A 497 -12.13 -11.18 -19.16
CA ALA A 497 -10.83 -10.97 -19.80
C ALA A 497 -10.23 -9.60 -19.44
N ARG A 498 -11.05 -8.53 -19.47
CA ARG A 498 -10.66 -7.18 -19.04
C ARG A 498 -10.29 -7.12 -17.55
N TYR A 499 -11.04 -7.81 -16.69
CA TYR A 499 -10.73 -7.92 -15.27
C TYR A 499 -9.34 -8.53 -15.03
N ASN A 500 -8.99 -9.60 -15.76
CA ASN A 500 -7.66 -10.21 -15.68
C ASN A 500 -6.56 -9.32 -16.29
N LEU A 501 -6.90 -8.42 -17.22
CA LEU A 501 -6.02 -7.34 -17.69
C LEU A 501 -5.95 -6.15 -16.75
N LYS A 502 -6.65 -6.18 -15.61
CA LYS A 502 -6.81 -5.07 -14.64
C LYS A 502 -7.49 -3.83 -15.22
N ASP A 503 -8.16 -3.96 -16.36
CA ASP A 503 -9.11 -2.97 -16.88
C ASP A 503 -10.44 -3.12 -16.15
N TYR A 504 -10.45 -2.73 -14.87
CA TYR A 504 -11.62 -2.89 -14.00
C TYR A 504 -12.78 -1.98 -14.41
N GLU A 505 -12.50 -0.80 -14.98
CA GLU A 505 -13.53 0.12 -15.49
C GLU A 505 -14.20 -0.45 -16.76
N GLY A 506 -13.41 -0.98 -17.70
CA GLY A 506 -13.94 -1.66 -18.88
C GLY A 506 -14.69 -2.94 -18.53
N ALA A 507 -14.21 -3.71 -17.54
CA ALA A 507 -14.93 -4.87 -17.01
C ALA A 507 -16.28 -4.46 -16.38
N LEU A 508 -16.29 -3.40 -15.56
CA LEU A 508 -17.51 -2.85 -14.94
C LEU A 508 -18.54 -2.45 -16.00
N ALA A 509 -18.10 -1.82 -17.09
CA ALA A 509 -18.96 -1.44 -18.21
C ALA A 509 -19.59 -2.66 -18.89
N ASP A 510 -18.78 -3.70 -19.16
CA ASP A 510 -19.25 -4.94 -19.78
C ASP A 510 -20.24 -5.70 -18.91
N TYR A 511 -19.97 -5.85 -17.61
CA TYR A 511 -20.93 -6.49 -16.71
C TYR A 511 -22.22 -5.69 -16.57
N THR A 512 -22.14 -4.36 -16.61
CA THR A 512 -23.33 -3.50 -16.59
C THR A 512 -24.17 -3.67 -17.85
N ALA A 513 -23.54 -3.72 -19.02
CA ALA A 513 -24.23 -4.01 -20.28
C ALA A 513 -24.83 -5.43 -20.28
N ALA A 514 -24.11 -6.43 -19.76
CA ALA A 514 -24.63 -7.79 -19.62
C ALA A 514 -25.89 -7.84 -18.73
N LEU A 515 -25.91 -7.09 -17.63
CA LEU A 515 -27.05 -7.00 -16.71
C LEU A 515 -28.23 -6.19 -17.29
N GLN A 516 -27.99 -5.29 -18.24
CA GLN A 516 -29.07 -4.63 -18.99
C GLN A 516 -29.77 -5.62 -19.94
N ILE A 517 -29.03 -6.56 -20.52
CA ILE A 517 -29.56 -7.60 -21.42
C ILE A 517 -30.21 -8.73 -20.62
N ASN A 518 -29.52 -9.24 -19.59
CA ASN A 518 -30.01 -10.28 -18.69
C ASN A 518 -29.93 -9.82 -17.22
N PRO A 519 -31.00 -9.23 -16.67
CA PRO A 519 -31.04 -8.78 -15.27
C PRO A 519 -30.96 -9.89 -14.22
N ARG A 520 -31.00 -11.17 -14.64
CA ARG A 520 -30.90 -12.35 -13.76
C ARG A 520 -29.54 -13.06 -13.85
N GLU A 521 -28.55 -12.47 -14.52
CA GLU A 521 -27.21 -13.06 -14.66
C GLU A 521 -26.41 -12.93 -13.34
N ILE A 522 -26.42 -13.98 -12.52
CA ILE A 522 -25.77 -14.03 -11.20
C ILE A 522 -24.27 -13.75 -11.32
N LYS A 523 -23.59 -14.35 -12.31
CA LYS A 523 -22.13 -14.19 -12.47
C LYS A 523 -21.75 -12.75 -12.81
N ALA A 524 -22.60 -12.04 -13.55
CA ALA A 524 -22.35 -10.63 -13.86
C ALA A 524 -22.44 -9.76 -12.60
N PHE A 525 -23.37 -10.01 -11.69
CA PHE A 525 -23.40 -9.31 -10.40
C PHE A 525 -22.16 -9.60 -9.56
N VAL A 526 -21.78 -10.88 -9.40
CA VAL A 526 -20.57 -11.26 -8.63
C VAL A 526 -19.33 -10.61 -9.22
N ASN A 527 -19.13 -10.70 -10.55
CA ASN A 527 -17.92 -10.17 -11.19
C ASN A 527 -17.89 -8.64 -11.22
N ARG A 528 -19.06 -7.98 -11.31
CA ARG A 528 -19.17 -6.53 -11.17
C ARG A 528 -18.85 -6.07 -9.75
N GLY A 529 -19.32 -6.80 -8.74
CA GLY A 529 -18.97 -6.58 -7.33
C GLY A 529 -17.47 -6.72 -7.10
N ASN A 530 -16.83 -7.74 -7.67
CA ASN A 530 -15.37 -7.93 -7.60
C ASN A 530 -14.61 -6.78 -8.27
N SER A 531 -15.08 -6.32 -9.43
CA SER A 531 -14.46 -5.16 -10.11
C SER A 531 -14.56 -3.89 -9.27
N ARG A 532 -15.68 -3.69 -8.57
CA ARG A 532 -15.85 -2.57 -7.63
C ARG A 532 -14.94 -2.70 -6.41
N LEU A 533 -14.77 -3.89 -5.86
CA LEU A 533 -13.81 -4.15 -4.79
C LEU A 533 -12.39 -3.75 -5.24
N MET A 534 -11.95 -4.21 -6.41
CA MET A 534 -10.63 -3.82 -6.94
C MET A 534 -10.54 -2.32 -7.16
N LEU A 535 -11.57 -1.69 -7.76
CA LEU A 535 -11.59 -0.24 -7.94
C LEU A 535 -11.58 0.52 -6.60
N ALA A 536 -12.12 -0.03 -5.53
CA ALA A 536 -12.10 0.58 -4.20
C ALA A 536 -10.66 0.76 -3.70
N GLU A 537 -9.78 -0.21 -3.94
CA GLU A 537 -8.35 -0.15 -3.57
C GLU A 537 -7.63 1.00 -4.27
N TYR A 538 -8.08 1.40 -5.47
CA TYR A 538 -7.49 2.48 -6.27
C TYR A 538 -8.35 3.76 -6.30
N SER A 539 -9.42 3.82 -5.50
CA SER A 539 -10.41 4.90 -5.53
C SER A 539 -10.18 5.91 -4.41
N ASN A 540 -10.39 7.19 -4.73
CA ASN A 540 -10.44 8.28 -3.74
C ASN A 540 -11.71 8.24 -2.86
N ASP A 541 -12.66 7.35 -3.17
CA ASP A 541 -13.90 7.09 -2.41
C ASP A 541 -14.14 5.57 -2.32
N PRO A 542 -13.39 4.85 -1.47
CA PRO A 542 -13.47 3.39 -1.36
C PRO A 542 -14.85 2.94 -0.85
N ASP A 543 -15.45 3.60 0.14
CA ASP A 543 -16.74 3.15 0.70
C ASP A 543 -17.90 3.23 -0.29
N GLN A 544 -17.88 4.15 -1.27
CA GLN A 544 -18.87 4.12 -2.33
C GLN A 544 -18.74 2.82 -3.12
N GLN A 545 -17.53 2.45 -3.50
CA GLN A 545 -17.28 1.21 -4.25
C GLN A 545 -17.60 -0.03 -3.40
N TYR A 546 -17.26 -0.03 -2.11
CA TYR A 546 -17.62 -1.13 -1.21
C TYR A 546 -19.12 -1.29 -1.03
N ARG A 547 -19.87 -0.19 -0.82
CA ARG A 547 -21.34 -0.26 -0.73
C ARG A 547 -21.97 -0.76 -2.03
N LEU A 548 -21.46 -0.30 -3.16
CA LEU A 548 -21.89 -0.76 -4.48
C LEU A 548 -21.53 -2.24 -4.71
N ALA A 549 -20.38 -2.72 -4.22
CA ALA A 549 -20.00 -4.14 -4.29
C ALA A 549 -20.94 -5.00 -3.43
N ILE A 550 -21.20 -4.61 -2.17
CA ILE A 550 -22.18 -5.27 -1.29
C ILE A 550 -23.57 -5.31 -1.95
N THR A 551 -24.00 -4.23 -2.59
CA THR A 551 -25.27 -4.18 -3.31
C THR A 551 -25.34 -5.23 -4.43
N ASP A 552 -24.27 -5.37 -5.21
CA ASP A 552 -24.20 -6.38 -6.26
C ASP A 552 -24.22 -7.81 -5.69
N PHE A 553 -23.45 -8.07 -4.63
CA PHE A 553 -23.47 -9.40 -3.99
C PHE A 553 -24.82 -9.73 -3.35
N ASN A 554 -25.50 -8.75 -2.75
CA ASN A 554 -26.86 -8.93 -2.23
C ASN A 554 -27.85 -9.27 -3.35
N HIS A 555 -27.72 -8.64 -4.52
CA HIS A 555 -28.54 -8.99 -5.69
C HIS A 555 -28.24 -10.41 -6.18
N ALA A 556 -26.97 -10.81 -6.27
CA ALA A 556 -26.58 -12.17 -6.63
C ALA A 556 -27.19 -13.20 -5.68
N LEU A 557 -27.10 -12.96 -4.37
CA LEU A 557 -27.64 -13.83 -3.32
C LEU A 557 -29.18 -13.87 -3.28
N LYS A 558 -29.85 -12.78 -3.65
CA LYS A 558 -31.30 -12.75 -3.83
C LYS A 558 -31.77 -13.61 -5.01
N LEU A 559 -30.96 -13.69 -6.07
CA LEU A 559 -31.24 -14.53 -7.24
C LEU A 559 -30.87 -16.00 -6.98
N ASN A 560 -29.78 -16.25 -6.26
CA ASN A 560 -29.35 -17.59 -5.86
C ASN A 560 -28.70 -17.56 -4.47
N GLU A 561 -29.46 -17.99 -3.47
CA GLU A 561 -29.00 -18.09 -2.08
C GLU A 561 -27.92 -19.15 -1.87
N LYS A 562 -27.69 -20.05 -2.85
CA LYS A 562 -26.65 -21.09 -2.81
C LYS A 562 -25.34 -20.68 -3.46
N GLU A 563 -25.19 -19.41 -3.83
CA GLU A 563 -23.96 -18.88 -4.43
C GLU A 563 -22.88 -18.64 -3.35
N ALA A 564 -22.12 -19.69 -3.01
CA ALA A 564 -21.08 -19.62 -1.99
C ALA A 564 -20.02 -18.54 -2.29
N GLU A 565 -19.69 -18.31 -3.56
CA GLU A 565 -18.72 -17.29 -3.97
C GLU A 565 -19.18 -15.88 -3.61
N ALA A 566 -20.47 -15.59 -3.77
CA ALA A 566 -21.02 -14.27 -3.44
C ALA A 566 -20.94 -13.97 -1.93
N TYR A 567 -21.14 -14.98 -1.08
CA TYR A 567 -20.91 -14.85 0.36
C TYR A 567 -19.43 -14.57 0.68
N ILE A 568 -18.49 -15.34 0.11
CA ILE A 568 -17.05 -15.12 0.31
C ILE A 568 -16.68 -13.68 -0.06
N ARG A 569 -17.07 -13.24 -1.26
CA ARG A 569 -16.73 -11.90 -1.76
C ARG A 569 -17.39 -10.79 -0.93
N ARG A 570 -18.64 -10.96 -0.49
CA ARG A 570 -19.31 -10.00 0.41
C ARG A 570 -18.62 -9.92 1.79
N GLY A 571 -18.21 -11.05 2.35
CA GLY A 571 -17.45 -11.12 3.60
C GLY A 571 -16.10 -10.40 3.52
N ILE A 572 -15.38 -10.55 2.40
CA ILE A 572 -14.13 -9.82 2.13
C ILE A 572 -14.38 -8.31 2.10
N VAL A 573 -15.41 -7.84 1.39
CA VAL A 573 -15.73 -6.40 1.35
C VAL A 573 -16.10 -5.87 2.74
N ARG A 574 -16.91 -6.60 3.51
CA ARG A 574 -17.26 -6.24 4.89
C ARG A 574 -16.03 -6.14 5.78
N THR A 575 -15.07 -7.05 5.62
CA THR A 575 -13.79 -6.99 6.35
C THR A 575 -13.00 -5.73 6.01
N GLN A 576 -12.97 -5.32 4.73
CA GLN A 576 -12.30 -4.06 4.36
C GLN A 576 -13.00 -2.83 4.92
N MET A 577 -14.34 -2.84 4.98
CA MET A 577 -15.11 -1.74 5.57
C MET A 577 -14.96 -1.66 7.09
N ALA A 578 -14.90 -2.80 7.79
CA ALA A 578 -14.81 -2.87 9.24
C ALA A 578 -13.57 -2.15 9.81
N LYS A 579 -12.46 -2.14 9.06
CA LYS A 579 -11.22 -1.44 9.42
C LYS A 579 -11.40 0.06 9.71
N TYR A 580 -12.40 0.69 9.09
CA TYR A 580 -12.67 2.13 9.18
C TYR A 580 -14.03 2.43 9.82
N SER A 581 -14.67 1.42 10.41
CA SER A 581 -15.99 1.55 11.01
C SER A 581 -15.93 2.07 12.45
N SER A 582 -16.99 2.75 12.88
CA SER A 582 -17.19 3.11 14.28
C SER A 582 -17.50 1.91 15.18
N ASP A 583 -18.00 0.80 14.61
CA ASP A 583 -18.30 -0.45 15.31
C ASP A 583 -17.62 -1.65 14.63
N THR A 584 -16.29 -1.62 14.65
CA THR A 584 -15.41 -2.59 13.98
C THR A 584 -15.72 -4.05 14.33
N ILE A 585 -16.02 -4.36 15.60
CA ILE A 585 -16.30 -5.73 16.04
C ILE A 585 -17.55 -6.28 15.39
N LYS A 586 -18.63 -5.50 15.40
CA LYS A 586 -19.89 -5.91 14.78
C LYS A 586 -19.72 -6.16 13.28
N ASP A 587 -19.01 -5.29 12.59
CA ASP A 587 -18.79 -5.44 11.15
C ASP A 587 -17.91 -6.66 10.81
N TYR A 588 -16.91 -6.97 11.64
CA TYR A 588 -16.16 -8.23 11.50
C TYR A 588 -17.04 -9.47 11.75
N GLN A 589 -17.98 -9.42 12.70
CA GLN A 589 -18.93 -10.52 12.93
C GLN A 589 -19.87 -10.73 11.73
N GLU A 590 -20.28 -9.66 11.05
CA GLU A 590 -21.04 -9.78 9.79
C GLU A 590 -20.22 -10.46 8.69
N ALA A 591 -18.91 -10.16 8.61
CA ALA A 591 -18.02 -10.85 7.68
C ALA A 591 -17.86 -12.34 8.02
N ILE A 592 -17.69 -12.70 9.30
CA ILE A 592 -17.66 -14.10 9.75
C ILE A 592 -18.94 -14.82 9.38
N THR A 593 -20.10 -14.19 9.56
CA THR A 593 -21.40 -14.77 9.21
C THR A 593 -21.47 -15.12 7.73
N ASP A 594 -20.93 -14.27 6.85
CA ASP A 594 -20.86 -14.55 5.42
C ASP A 594 -19.95 -15.75 5.12
N PHE A 595 -18.77 -15.82 5.73
CA PHE A 595 -17.88 -16.98 5.56
C PHE A 595 -18.49 -18.27 6.11
N ASP A 596 -19.24 -18.21 7.21
CA ASP A 596 -19.97 -19.35 7.76
C ASP A 596 -21.02 -19.87 6.77
N GLN A 597 -21.78 -18.98 6.12
CA GLN A 597 -22.73 -19.38 5.08
C GLN A 597 -22.02 -20.00 3.87
N ALA A 598 -20.91 -19.40 3.42
CA ALA A 598 -20.12 -19.95 2.32
C ALA A 598 -19.62 -21.38 2.62
N LEU A 599 -19.13 -21.62 3.84
CA LEU A 599 -18.63 -22.92 4.28
C LEU A 599 -19.75 -23.93 4.54
N LYS A 600 -20.93 -23.49 4.97
CA LYS A 600 -22.13 -24.33 5.03
C LYS A 600 -22.56 -24.83 3.65
N LEU A 601 -22.46 -23.97 2.63
CA LEU A 601 -22.80 -24.32 1.25
C LEU A 601 -21.73 -25.18 0.60
N ASN A 602 -20.45 -24.89 0.85
CA ASN A 602 -19.33 -25.66 0.32
C ASN A 602 -18.17 -25.74 1.33
N PRO A 603 -18.09 -26.85 2.10
CA PRO A 603 -17.02 -27.07 3.08
C PRO A 603 -15.62 -27.23 2.47
N ALA A 604 -15.48 -27.39 1.15
CA ALA A 604 -14.18 -27.51 0.49
C ALA A 604 -13.60 -26.16 0.03
N LYS A 605 -14.22 -25.02 0.38
CA LYS A 605 -13.75 -23.69 0.01
C LYS A 605 -12.59 -23.23 0.90
N THR A 606 -11.37 -23.52 0.49
CA THR A 606 -10.13 -23.10 1.18
C THR A 606 -10.04 -21.60 1.44
N GLU A 607 -10.43 -20.77 0.45
CA GLU A 607 -10.41 -19.31 0.57
C GLU A 607 -11.33 -18.83 1.72
N ALA A 608 -12.50 -19.46 1.91
CA ALA A 608 -13.43 -19.06 2.98
C ALA A 608 -12.85 -19.33 4.37
N TYR A 609 -12.19 -20.47 4.58
CA TYR A 609 -11.48 -20.76 5.82
C TYR A 609 -10.35 -19.76 6.08
N PHE A 610 -9.51 -19.50 5.07
CA PHE A 610 -8.41 -18.54 5.19
C PHE A 610 -8.90 -17.12 5.54
N GLN A 611 -9.95 -16.65 4.88
CA GLN A 611 -10.51 -15.32 5.14
C GLN A 611 -11.18 -15.26 6.51
N ARG A 612 -11.95 -16.28 6.90
CA ARG A 612 -12.57 -16.35 8.24
C ARG A 612 -11.52 -16.36 9.35
N ALA A 613 -10.46 -17.15 9.20
CA ALA A 613 -9.33 -17.16 10.13
C ALA A 613 -8.66 -15.78 10.24
N SER A 614 -8.45 -15.11 9.10
CA SER A 614 -7.86 -13.77 9.07
C SER A 614 -8.73 -12.74 9.80
N VAL A 615 -10.06 -12.83 9.67
CA VAL A 615 -10.98 -11.96 10.42
C VAL A 615 -10.96 -12.27 11.91
N ARG A 616 -10.94 -13.56 12.31
CA ARG A 616 -10.83 -13.95 13.72
C ARG A 616 -9.53 -13.43 14.36
N TYR A 617 -8.43 -13.53 13.64
CA TYR A 617 -7.16 -12.93 14.04
C TYR A 617 -7.29 -11.42 14.25
N LEU A 618 -7.99 -10.70 13.37
CA LEU A 618 -8.25 -9.27 13.54
C LEU A 618 -9.13 -9.02 14.77
N ILE A 619 -10.24 -9.74 14.95
CA ILE A 619 -11.11 -9.61 16.13
C ILE A 619 -10.34 -9.81 17.43
N ALA A 620 -9.43 -10.78 17.49
CA ALA A 620 -8.61 -11.05 18.67
C ALA A 620 -7.77 -9.83 19.12
N GLN A 621 -7.44 -8.90 18.21
CA GLN A 621 -6.74 -7.66 18.53
C GLN A 621 -7.63 -6.63 19.23
N TYR A 622 -8.95 -6.75 19.09
CA TYR A 622 -9.93 -5.79 19.61
C TYR A 622 -10.77 -6.34 20.77
N THR A 623 -10.67 -7.63 21.11
CA THR A 623 -11.46 -8.27 22.17
C THR A 623 -10.63 -8.68 23.38
N GLY A 624 -11.29 -8.80 24.55
CA GLY A 624 -10.67 -9.30 25.77
C GLY A 624 -10.44 -10.83 25.77
N ASP A 625 -11.16 -11.58 24.93
CA ASP A 625 -11.07 -13.05 24.80
C ASP A 625 -10.22 -13.46 23.58
N SER A 626 -9.02 -12.88 23.49
CA SER A 626 -8.09 -13.08 22.35
C SER A 626 -7.69 -14.54 22.14
N THR A 627 -7.51 -15.32 23.22
CA THR A 627 -7.11 -16.74 23.17
C THR A 627 -8.10 -17.57 22.36
N LYS A 628 -9.40 -17.41 22.62
CA LYS A 628 -10.44 -18.17 21.92
C LYS A 628 -10.46 -17.86 20.43
N GLU A 629 -10.36 -16.58 20.06
CA GLU A 629 -10.35 -16.17 18.66
C GLU A 629 -9.08 -16.64 17.93
N TYR A 630 -7.92 -16.65 18.59
CA TYR A 630 -6.70 -17.24 18.03
C TYR A 630 -6.81 -18.75 17.84
N ASP A 631 -7.35 -19.49 18.81
CA ASP A 631 -7.58 -20.93 18.66
C ASP A 631 -8.53 -21.23 17.49
N GLN A 632 -9.60 -20.45 17.34
CA GLN A 632 -10.53 -20.59 16.22
C GLN A 632 -9.89 -20.20 14.87
N ALA A 633 -9.04 -19.15 14.84
CA ALA A 633 -8.29 -18.79 13.64
C ALA A 633 -7.32 -19.90 13.23
N ILE A 634 -6.59 -20.50 14.18
CA ILE A 634 -5.69 -21.63 13.93
C ILE A 634 -6.47 -22.83 13.39
N ALA A 635 -7.64 -23.16 13.98
CA ALA A 635 -8.48 -24.25 13.52
C ALA A 635 -8.97 -24.05 12.06
N ASP A 636 -9.32 -22.81 11.69
CA ASP A 636 -9.69 -22.47 10.33
C ASP A 636 -8.50 -22.57 9.35
N PHE A 637 -7.30 -22.11 9.74
CA PHE A 637 -6.10 -22.31 8.95
C PHE A 637 -5.74 -23.80 8.80
N ASP A 638 -5.94 -24.62 9.83
CA ASP A 638 -5.74 -26.07 9.77
C ASP A 638 -6.70 -26.71 8.75
N GLN A 639 -7.97 -26.28 8.69
CA GLN A 639 -8.91 -26.76 7.65
C GLN A 639 -8.48 -26.31 6.26
N ALA A 640 -8.03 -25.06 6.10
CA ALA A 640 -7.53 -24.58 4.82
C ALA A 640 -6.36 -25.43 4.30
N LEU A 641 -5.40 -25.74 5.18
CA LEU A 641 -4.22 -26.56 4.86
C LEU A 641 -4.54 -28.04 4.67
N LYS A 642 -5.59 -28.56 5.32
CA LYS A 642 -6.10 -29.91 5.05
C LYS A 642 -6.61 -30.07 3.62
N ILE A 643 -7.19 -28.99 3.05
CA ILE A 643 -7.70 -28.99 1.67
C ILE A 643 -6.55 -28.75 0.67
N ASN A 644 -5.65 -27.82 0.97
CA ASN A 644 -4.48 -27.54 0.14
C ASN A 644 -3.27 -27.22 1.04
N ASP A 645 -2.34 -28.17 1.11
CA ASP A 645 -1.16 -28.14 1.97
C ASP A 645 0.02 -27.35 1.39
N LYS A 646 -0.11 -26.79 0.18
CA LYS A 646 0.93 -25.99 -0.49
C LYS A 646 0.70 -24.48 -0.37
N LEU A 647 -0.17 -24.04 0.53
CA LEU A 647 -0.50 -22.61 0.67
C LEU A 647 0.48 -21.91 1.63
N ALA A 648 1.56 -21.37 1.08
CA ALA A 648 2.59 -20.67 1.85
C ALA A 648 2.02 -19.53 2.73
N LYS A 649 1.11 -18.72 2.16
CA LYS A 649 0.42 -17.63 2.86
C LYS A 649 -0.40 -18.10 4.08
N VAL A 650 -0.95 -19.32 4.03
CA VAL A 650 -1.73 -19.88 5.14
C VAL A 650 -0.78 -20.31 6.27
N TYR A 651 0.34 -20.95 5.96
CA TYR A 651 1.38 -21.25 6.97
C TYR A 651 1.93 -19.98 7.60
N LEU A 652 2.22 -18.95 6.80
CA LEU A 652 2.71 -17.67 7.29
C LEU A 652 1.74 -17.07 8.32
N LYS A 653 0.45 -16.93 7.96
CA LYS A 653 -0.55 -16.36 8.88
C LYS A 653 -0.78 -17.26 10.10
N ARG A 654 -0.86 -18.58 9.93
CA ARG A 654 -1.02 -19.51 11.07
C ARG A 654 0.18 -19.44 12.02
N GLY A 655 1.40 -19.33 11.49
CA GLY A 655 2.63 -19.16 12.25
C GLY A 655 2.61 -17.88 13.07
N MET A 656 2.20 -16.75 12.47
CA MET A 656 2.02 -15.48 13.18
C MET A 656 0.99 -15.60 14.32
N VAL A 657 -0.18 -16.21 14.06
CA VAL A 657 -1.22 -16.39 15.10
C VAL A 657 -0.73 -17.29 16.23
N ARG A 658 -0.01 -18.38 15.92
CA ARG A 658 0.57 -19.27 16.93
C ARG A 658 1.61 -18.56 17.80
N TYR A 659 2.41 -17.69 17.20
CA TYR A 659 3.38 -16.88 17.94
C TYR A 659 2.68 -15.94 18.91
N GLU A 660 1.67 -15.19 18.46
CA GLU A 660 0.86 -14.31 19.32
C GLU A 660 0.20 -15.09 20.46
N LEU A 661 -0.40 -16.23 20.15
CA LEU A 661 -0.99 -17.12 21.15
C LEU A 661 0.06 -17.60 22.17
N ALA A 662 1.29 -17.88 21.74
CA ALA A 662 2.39 -18.26 22.62
C ALA A 662 2.79 -17.13 23.58
N GLN A 663 2.67 -15.87 23.15
CA GLN A 663 2.98 -14.71 23.99
C GLN A 663 2.00 -14.57 25.15
N ILE A 664 0.74 -14.94 24.95
CA ILE A 664 -0.32 -14.77 25.95
C ILE A 664 -0.61 -16.04 26.77
N THR A 665 -0.09 -17.20 26.40
CA THR A 665 -0.33 -18.48 27.09
C THR A 665 0.93 -19.02 27.79
N SER A 666 1.02 -18.88 29.13
CA SER A 666 2.21 -19.28 29.90
C SER A 666 2.48 -20.79 29.89
N ASN A 667 1.46 -21.65 29.97
CA ASN A 667 1.64 -23.11 30.11
C ASN A 667 1.91 -23.85 28.77
N LYS A 668 1.74 -23.18 27.62
CA LYS A 668 1.91 -23.77 26.28
C LYS A 668 2.84 -22.94 25.37
N SER A 669 3.52 -21.94 25.93
CA SER A 669 4.32 -20.99 25.17
C SER A 669 5.38 -21.68 24.31
N ASP A 670 6.16 -22.60 24.88
CA ASP A 670 7.24 -23.30 24.16
C ASP A 670 6.71 -24.15 22.99
N VAL A 671 5.59 -24.85 23.21
CA VAL A 671 4.96 -25.69 22.18
C VAL A 671 4.40 -24.83 21.05
N ASN A 672 3.73 -23.72 21.36
CA ASN A 672 3.16 -22.83 20.37
C ASN A 672 4.25 -22.07 19.59
N ASN A 673 5.34 -21.64 20.25
CA ASN A 673 6.51 -21.04 19.61
C ASN A 673 7.21 -22.02 18.66
N ALA A 674 7.39 -23.28 19.06
CA ALA A 674 7.97 -24.31 18.19
C ALA A 674 7.10 -24.55 16.95
N LYS A 675 5.78 -24.63 17.12
CA LYS A 675 4.82 -24.77 16.02
C LYS A 675 4.78 -23.53 15.12
N ALA A 676 4.88 -22.34 15.69
CA ALA A 676 4.94 -21.09 14.94
C ALA A 676 6.19 -21.05 14.05
N LEU A 677 7.36 -21.37 14.61
CA LEU A 677 8.60 -21.43 13.86
C LEU A 677 8.54 -22.45 12.71
N ALA A 678 8.03 -23.66 12.98
CA ALA A 678 7.88 -24.70 11.95
C ALA A 678 6.98 -24.24 10.79
N ASP A 679 5.87 -23.57 11.11
CA ASP A 679 4.97 -23.00 10.10
C ASP A 679 5.68 -21.92 9.28
N LEU A 680 6.39 -20.99 9.93
CA LEU A 680 7.08 -19.90 9.23
C LEU A 680 8.24 -20.42 8.36
N GLN A 681 8.99 -21.41 8.82
CA GLN A 681 10.05 -22.05 8.01
C GLN A 681 9.46 -22.73 6.77
N LEU A 682 8.33 -23.43 6.93
CA LEU A 682 7.65 -24.06 5.81
C LEU A 682 7.03 -23.02 4.87
N ALA A 683 6.50 -21.92 5.40
CA ALA A 683 6.02 -20.79 4.61
C ALA A 683 7.16 -20.22 3.76
N ALA A 684 8.32 -19.92 4.36
CA ALA A 684 9.49 -19.43 3.63
C ALA A 684 9.90 -20.41 2.52
N LYS A 685 9.99 -21.71 2.82
CA LYS A 685 10.33 -22.72 1.82
C LYS A 685 9.35 -22.74 0.65
N LEU A 686 8.04 -22.84 0.93
CA LEU A 686 7.01 -22.90 -0.10
C LEU A 686 6.93 -21.61 -0.91
N SER A 687 7.09 -20.45 -0.26
CA SER A 687 7.14 -19.15 -0.92
C SER A 687 8.32 -19.04 -1.88
N LEU A 688 9.50 -19.55 -1.50
CA LEU A 688 10.66 -19.60 -2.39
C LEU A 688 10.41 -20.50 -3.61
N GLU A 689 9.79 -21.66 -3.41
CA GLU A 689 9.42 -22.58 -4.49
C GLU A 689 8.36 -21.99 -5.44
N GLN A 690 7.51 -21.09 -4.93
CA GLN A 690 6.43 -20.43 -5.67
C GLN A 690 6.84 -19.07 -6.27
N GLU A 691 8.10 -18.66 -6.09
CA GLU A 691 8.60 -17.33 -6.45
C GLU A 691 7.81 -16.18 -5.78
N ASP A 692 7.14 -16.47 -4.66
CA ASP A 692 6.43 -15.50 -3.81
C ASP A 692 7.41 -14.83 -2.84
N THR A 693 8.13 -13.83 -3.36
CA THR A 693 9.15 -13.10 -2.59
C THR A 693 8.58 -12.34 -1.39
N GLU A 694 7.32 -11.90 -1.44
CA GLU A 694 6.65 -11.17 -0.34
C GLU A 694 6.46 -12.07 0.88
N SER A 695 5.77 -13.20 0.69
CA SER A 695 5.53 -14.14 1.78
C SER A 695 6.83 -14.76 2.31
N TYR A 696 7.84 -14.91 1.44
CA TYR A 696 9.18 -15.36 1.84
C TYR A 696 9.83 -14.38 2.82
N GLN A 697 9.87 -13.09 2.48
CA GLN A 697 10.47 -12.05 3.33
C GLN A 697 9.70 -11.91 4.66
N GLN A 698 8.37 -11.91 4.62
CA GLN A 698 7.55 -11.85 5.83
C GLN A 698 7.78 -13.05 6.74
N ALA A 699 7.93 -14.25 6.17
CA ALA A 699 8.24 -15.46 6.92
C ALA A 699 9.62 -15.37 7.59
N LEU A 700 10.66 -14.94 6.86
CA LEU A 700 11.99 -14.74 7.42
C LEU A 700 12.01 -13.71 8.55
N SER A 701 11.39 -12.55 8.34
CA SER A 701 11.28 -11.52 9.38
C SER A 701 10.62 -12.07 10.65
N SER A 702 9.55 -12.85 10.49
CA SER A 702 8.83 -13.45 11.63
C SER A 702 9.68 -14.52 12.33
N ILE A 703 10.44 -15.32 11.59
CA ILE A 703 11.39 -16.30 12.18
C ILE A 703 12.41 -15.59 13.06
N CYS A 704 12.98 -14.49 12.56
CA CYS A 704 13.99 -13.73 13.30
C CYS A 704 13.45 -13.22 14.64
N ILE A 705 12.22 -12.67 14.67
CA ILE A 705 11.57 -12.20 15.90
C ILE A 705 11.47 -13.34 16.94
N ILE A 706 11.08 -14.54 16.50
CA ILE A 706 10.96 -15.71 17.39
C ILE A 706 12.33 -16.14 17.91
N GLU A 707 13.33 -16.24 17.06
CA GLU A 707 14.67 -16.70 17.46
C GLU A 707 15.39 -15.68 18.35
N GLU A 708 15.24 -14.39 18.10
CA GLU A 708 15.74 -13.33 18.99
C GLU A 708 15.12 -13.43 20.39
N SER A 709 13.80 -13.70 20.46
CA SER A 709 13.12 -13.89 21.74
C SER A 709 13.68 -15.08 22.55
N LYS A 710 14.10 -16.16 21.86
CA LYS A 710 14.73 -17.33 22.50
C LYS A 710 16.16 -17.04 22.94
N CYS A 711 16.95 -16.36 22.11
CA CYS A 711 18.31 -15.94 22.48
C CYS A 711 18.26 -15.07 23.74
N ASN A 712 17.36 -14.09 23.78
CA ASN A 712 17.17 -13.23 24.95
C ASN A 712 16.76 -14.04 26.21
N ALA A 713 15.88 -15.03 26.08
CA ALA A 713 15.51 -15.92 27.19
C ALA A 713 16.68 -16.81 27.67
N LEU A 714 17.47 -17.35 26.74
CA LEU A 714 18.66 -18.17 27.03
C LEU A 714 19.73 -17.35 27.74
N PHE A 715 20.02 -16.13 27.26
CA PHE A 715 20.98 -15.26 27.91
C PHE A 715 20.53 -14.86 29.32
N GLN A 716 19.24 -14.54 29.53
CA GLN A 716 18.69 -14.30 30.87
C GLN A 716 18.83 -15.51 31.82
N SER A 717 18.68 -16.74 31.31
CA SER A 717 18.87 -17.95 32.12
C SER A 717 20.33 -18.24 32.46
N SER A 718 21.27 -17.81 31.60
CA SER A 718 22.71 -18.00 31.79
C SER A 718 23.31 -17.02 32.81
N THR A 719 22.82 -15.78 32.86
CA THR A 719 23.23 -14.80 33.89
C THR A 719 22.77 -15.21 35.29
N MET A 720 21.64 -15.92 35.41
CA MET A 720 21.19 -16.49 36.69
C MET A 720 22.02 -17.68 37.18
N ARG A 721 22.77 -18.38 36.30
CA ARG A 721 23.71 -19.43 36.71
C ARG A 721 25.11 -18.91 37.06
N GLY A 722 25.45 -17.69 36.66
CA GLY A 722 26.76 -17.07 36.92
C GLY A 722 26.96 -16.50 38.33
N TYR A 723 25.89 -16.36 39.13
CA TYR A 723 25.95 -15.78 40.48
C TYR A 723 25.86 -16.80 41.64
N ALA A 724 25.94 -18.09 41.35
CA ALA A 724 25.82 -19.15 42.37
C ALA A 724 27.14 -19.86 42.72
N SER A 725 28.31 -19.26 42.46
CA SER A 725 29.60 -19.88 42.82
C SER A 725 30.71 -18.88 43.16
N THR A 726 30.54 -18.08 44.21
CA THR A 726 31.67 -17.36 44.84
C THR A 726 31.58 -17.32 46.37
N ASP A 727 31.07 -18.39 47.00
CA ASP A 727 31.21 -18.61 48.43
C ASP A 727 31.82 -19.99 48.68
N LEU A 728 33.16 -20.04 48.67
CA LEU A 728 34.01 -21.01 49.37
C LEU A 728 35.45 -20.77 48.91
N ILE A 729 36.19 -19.93 49.64
CA ILE A 729 37.59 -20.09 50.09
C ILE A 729 37.99 -18.75 50.73
N ALA A 730 37.78 -18.66 52.05
CA ALA A 730 38.51 -17.75 52.93
C ALA A 730 38.49 -18.36 54.35
N LYS A 731 39.45 -19.26 54.59
CA LYS A 731 39.98 -19.55 55.93
C LYS A 731 41.48 -19.25 55.89
N GLN A 732 41.82 -18.01 56.24
CA GLN A 732 42.88 -17.67 57.17
C GLN A 732 42.67 -16.23 57.65
#